data_AF-A0A2N2JBC0-F1
#
_entry.id   AF-A0A2N2JBC0-F1
#
_cell.length_a   1.000
_cell.length_b   1.000
_cell.length_c   1.000
_cell.angle_alpha   90.00
_cell.angle_beta   90.00
_cell.angle_gamma   90.00
#
_symmetry.space_group_name_H-M   'P 1'
#
loop_
_entity.id
_entity.type
_entity.pdbx_description
1 polymer ?
#
loop_
_entity_poly.entity_id
_entity_poly.type
_entity_poly.pdbx_seq_one_letter_code
_entity_poly.pdbx_strand_id
1 'polypeptide(L)'
;MPRSPGVTAPLLIAAVGLALVGPPVGAAAPDYYRFLDRAGTGAADFTRAHPTWDGRGVVIAVLDTGVDPSVPGLEKTSTGAVKVIEARDFTGEGDVSLEVVTDAVEGDVHVLRTADGVVRGHDHLKVPPADGEALRLGFFREAALQNSEVTDLDRDGRSDGVFAVLAYRRAGDREPVCVVDTDGDGDLANEEARLSYRQDPRWFAFTHPDPKKNQTPVALAATVLLDEDRVSLHFDDGGHGTHVAGIATGFGIASRAGFDGIAPGAQVISLKIGHGALAGGATVAGSMNAAVAYASRWAREHDVPVVMNLSYGIGSEIEGRADMDVDLDAALRGNRLLLASVSAGNDGPGLSTVGTPAAARLAWTAGALLEPANAEALWGGKLGGAKVFSFSSRGGELDKPDGLTPGVAWSTVPPFLDRAVMAGTSMAAPQATGVHALLVSAARAEKLPWTAGKVLRALRTTARPLPGYTSLDQGAGVVRVGAAWEALKRQAKHATGQLIAGWKVETPVPSAPGTDGSGSYWRVGAYLPARDERVSVEVSPIFYDDVSDAQKNRAFDDFDLDTDASWLRVDRGGFALRGEASETLKLALDAKRLTEKVGLHVGHLTAKVAGIEAFRVPVSVIVPSPFADVRTRVYSGALEAGDIARTFVEVPPGATAMVIALETPKGRYGDTWLLPYDPDGRPVAEWEHHASSRDGTVATMVRAGEDLAPGVWELDTYGSFRNAETSHWVMRVTFHAVQIPSVVRYQVPDGGLPRAALTVTSRFDERFRGKVDAVVDAAVRVRPVEVTGSEARETITVGPGTDQLTLLLTLAKETYNRFTDVAVDLLDESGKAVAQGGFGTRFCTLEAAVSPGRYTLRLTGAAARTEDTRGWGFDLREIHRRAAPIALSVEPPSGSEVILYPSVPTRLELSSPTAFAELPDGFHHRMTLTFRTVAGDPWVKLAVPMHRTRD
;
A
#
# COMPACT_ATOMS: atom_id res chain seq x y z
N MET A 1 -28.47 4.53 -21.21
CA MET A 1 -27.79 5.62 -21.94
C MET A 1 -26.57 5.03 -22.65
N PRO A 2 -26.22 5.48 -23.88
CA PRO A 2 -25.22 4.81 -24.70
C PRO A 2 -23.80 5.05 -24.16
N ARG A 3 -23.00 3.97 -24.12
CA ARG A 3 -21.62 3.94 -23.61
C ARG A 3 -20.65 4.48 -24.66
N SER A 4 -19.90 5.53 -24.30
CA SER A 4 -18.69 5.95 -24.99
C SER A 4 -17.54 4.97 -24.66
N PRO A 5 -16.65 4.61 -25.60
CA PRO A 5 -15.48 3.80 -25.31
C PRO A 5 -14.39 4.71 -24.72
N GLY A 6 -14.27 4.71 -23.39
CA GLY A 6 -13.24 5.43 -22.66
C GLY A 6 -12.25 4.45 -22.03
N VAL A 7 -10.97 4.74 -22.21
CA VAL A 7 -9.81 4.07 -21.63
C VAL A 7 -10.00 3.88 -20.12
N THR A 8 -10.15 2.65 -19.66
CA THR A 8 -10.10 2.30 -18.23
C THR A 8 -8.67 1.88 -17.90
N ALA A 9 -7.84 2.84 -17.51
CA ALA A 9 -6.62 2.58 -16.76
C ALA A 9 -7.01 2.52 -15.26
N PRO A 10 -6.69 1.46 -14.51
CA PRO A 10 -6.83 1.49 -13.06
C PRO A 10 -5.79 2.47 -12.51
N LEU A 11 -6.25 3.55 -11.85
CA LEU A 11 -5.38 4.41 -11.04
C LEU A 11 -4.70 3.53 -9.99
N LEU A 12 -3.40 3.38 -10.09
CA LEU A 12 -2.56 2.54 -9.23
C LEU A 12 -1.85 3.42 -8.20
N ILE A 13 -2.62 4.10 -7.34
CA ILE A 13 -2.20 4.20 -5.93
C ILE A 13 -2.40 2.77 -5.42
N ALA A 14 -1.32 2.05 -5.05
CA ALA A 14 -1.35 0.65 -4.59
C ALA A 14 -2.74 0.25 -4.06
N ALA A 15 -3.54 -0.39 -4.93
CA ALA A 15 -4.99 -0.51 -4.87
C ALA A 15 -5.63 0.12 -3.61
N VAL A 16 -5.68 1.46 -3.53
CA VAL A 16 -6.52 2.07 -2.50
C VAL A 16 -7.93 1.70 -2.90
N GLY A 17 -8.56 0.84 -2.11
CA GLY A 17 -9.99 0.53 -2.14
C GLY A 17 -10.85 1.75 -1.83
N LEU A 18 -10.59 2.87 -2.51
CA LEU A 18 -11.43 4.03 -2.60
C LEU A 18 -12.64 3.62 -3.44
N ALA A 19 -13.57 2.95 -2.77
CA ALA A 19 -14.92 2.81 -3.26
C ALA A 19 -15.46 4.23 -3.51
N LEU A 20 -15.55 4.61 -4.78
CA LEU A 20 -16.29 5.79 -5.21
C LEU A 20 -17.68 5.74 -4.55
N VAL A 21 -17.96 6.70 -3.68
CA VAL A 21 -19.27 6.82 -3.05
C VAL A 21 -20.13 7.74 -3.91
N GLY A 22 -20.99 7.15 -4.74
CA GLY A 22 -22.14 7.87 -5.29
C GLY A 22 -23.33 7.71 -4.34
N PRO A 23 -24.16 8.76 -4.11
CA PRO A 23 -25.34 8.62 -3.26
C PRO A 23 -26.31 7.60 -3.86
N PRO A 24 -26.99 6.77 -3.02
CA PRO A 24 -28.06 5.90 -3.49
C PRO A 24 -29.23 6.72 -4.06
N VAL A 25 -29.78 6.27 -5.18
CA VAL A 25 -30.91 6.93 -5.86
C VAL A 25 -32.14 6.89 -4.95
N GLY A 26 -32.61 8.07 -4.49
CA GLY A 26 -33.90 8.23 -3.80
C GLY A 26 -33.86 8.39 -2.27
N ALA A 27 -32.68 8.43 -1.63
CA ALA A 27 -32.55 8.77 -0.21
C ALA A 27 -32.39 10.29 0.00
N ALA A 28 -32.90 10.83 1.11
CA ALA A 28 -32.55 12.19 1.53
C ALA A 28 -31.03 12.30 1.67
N ALA A 29 -30.44 13.43 1.23
CA ALA A 29 -28.99 13.61 1.27
C ALA A 29 -28.46 13.37 2.69
N PRO A 30 -27.53 12.42 2.90
CA PRO A 30 -26.91 12.19 4.20
C PRO A 30 -26.31 13.49 4.77
N ASP A 31 -26.36 13.69 6.09
CA ASP A 31 -25.48 14.66 6.77
C ASP A 31 -24.06 14.11 6.71
N TYR A 32 -23.36 14.32 5.59
CA TYR A 32 -22.04 13.73 5.30
C TYR A 32 -20.98 14.07 6.35
N TYR A 33 -21.18 15.15 7.09
CA TYR A 33 -20.30 15.59 8.17
C TYR A 33 -20.23 14.57 9.33
N ARG A 34 -21.20 13.66 9.48
CA ARG A 34 -21.15 12.64 10.54
C ARG A 34 -20.10 11.55 10.34
N PHE A 35 -19.46 11.48 9.17
CA PHE A 35 -18.56 10.37 8.82
C PHE A 35 -17.16 10.46 9.43
N LEU A 36 -16.78 11.62 9.97
CA LEU A 36 -15.60 11.74 10.82
C LEU A 36 -15.94 11.30 12.26
N ASP A 37 -15.83 10.00 12.51
CA ASP A 37 -16.26 9.40 13.78
C ASP A 37 -15.26 9.62 14.92
N ARG A 38 -15.53 10.63 15.75
CA ARG A 38 -14.81 10.87 17.02
C ARG A 38 -15.35 10.07 18.19
N ALA A 39 -16.55 9.51 18.08
CA ALA A 39 -17.22 8.80 19.17
C ALA A 39 -16.76 7.35 19.26
N GLY A 40 -16.55 6.67 18.12
CA GLY A 40 -16.12 5.27 18.06
C GLY A 40 -14.80 5.00 18.79
N THR A 41 -13.88 5.97 18.80
CA THR A 41 -12.61 5.90 19.56
C THR A 41 -12.71 6.46 20.98
N GLY A 42 -13.81 7.12 21.34
CA GLY A 42 -13.99 7.86 22.60
C GLY A 42 -13.30 9.23 22.64
N ALA A 43 -12.76 9.73 21.53
CA ALA A 43 -12.09 11.03 21.46
C ALA A 43 -13.04 12.21 21.75
N ALA A 44 -14.28 12.16 21.23
CA ALA A 44 -15.29 13.19 21.49
C ALA A 44 -15.58 13.34 22.99
N ASP A 45 -15.82 12.22 23.68
CA ASP A 45 -16.10 12.20 25.11
C ASP A 45 -14.91 12.68 25.94
N PHE A 46 -13.69 12.27 25.55
CA PHE A 46 -12.45 12.67 26.21
C PHE A 46 -12.22 14.18 26.13
N THR A 47 -12.30 14.77 24.95
CA THR A 47 -12.13 16.23 24.76
C THR A 47 -13.26 17.04 25.38
N ARG A 48 -14.49 16.51 25.43
CA ARG A 48 -15.61 17.17 26.14
C ARG A 48 -15.38 17.21 27.66
N ALA A 49 -14.85 16.12 28.23
CA ALA A 49 -14.49 16.07 29.65
C ALA A 49 -13.24 16.91 29.97
N HIS A 50 -12.33 17.05 29.00
CA HIS A 50 -11.06 17.75 29.14
C HIS A 50 -10.80 18.70 27.95
N PRO A 51 -11.44 19.88 27.91
CA PRO A 51 -11.37 20.78 26.75
C PRO A 51 -9.97 21.31 26.40
N THR A 52 -9.02 21.22 27.33
CA THR A 52 -7.63 21.64 27.15
C THR A 52 -6.69 20.50 26.77
N TRP A 53 -7.18 19.26 26.68
CA TRP A 53 -6.41 18.07 26.27
C TRP A 53 -6.74 17.69 24.82
N ASP A 54 -6.88 18.69 23.97
CA ASP A 54 -7.37 18.62 22.59
C ASP A 54 -6.24 18.45 21.56
N GLY A 55 -5.03 18.11 21.99
CA GLY A 55 -3.84 18.02 21.13
C GLY A 55 -2.90 19.21 21.22
N ARG A 56 -3.27 20.28 21.94
CA ARG A 56 -2.37 21.43 22.14
C ARG A 56 -1.03 21.02 22.74
N GLY A 57 0.03 21.65 22.25
CA GLY A 57 1.40 21.34 22.65
C GLY A 57 1.94 20.03 22.03
N VAL A 58 1.31 19.52 20.98
CA VAL A 58 1.78 18.40 20.16
C VAL A 58 1.77 18.85 18.69
N VAL A 59 2.74 18.35 17.92
CA VAL A 59 2.80 18.53 16.47
C VAL A 59 2.52 17.19 15.80
N ILE A 60 1.78 17.24 14.70
CA ILE A 60 1.55 16.09 13.82
C ILE A 60 2.35 16.30 12.54
N ALA A 61 3.20 15.34 12.20
CA ALA A 61 3.90 15.33 10.92
C ALA A 61 3.12 14.47 9.94
N VAL A 62 2.68 15.06 8.83
CA VAL A 62 1.96 14.34 7.77
C VAL A 62 2.96 14.05 6.67
N LEU A 63 3.34 12.78 6.53
CA LEU A 63 4.24 12.30 5.48
C LEU A 63 3.37 11.70 4.37
N ASP A 64 3.10 12.48 3.33
CA ASP A 64 2.06 12.16 2.34
C ASP A 64 2.27 12.91 1.01
N THR A 65 1.22 13.15 0.21
CA THR A 65 1.24 13.93 -1.04
C THR A 65 1.50 15.43 -0.86
N GLY A 66 1.47 15.91 0.39
CA GLY A 66 1.48 17.32 0.76
C GLY A 66 0.23 17.70 1.54
N VAL A 67 0.20 18.89 2.13
CA VAL A 67 -0.95 19.44 2.85
C VAL A 67 -1.17 20.88 2.38
N ASP A 68 -2.39 21.18 1.94
CA ASP A 68 -2.84 22.51 1.59
C ASP A 68 -3.12 23.33 2.87
N PRO A 69 -2.34 24.38 3.17
CA PRO A 69 -2.55 25.20 4.37
C PRO A 69 -3.69 26.22 4.23
N SER A 70 -4.24 26.40 3.03
CA SER A 70 -5.25 27.43 2.73
C SER A 70 -6.68 26.98 3.03
N VAL A 71 -6.91 25.68 3.22
CA VAL A 71 -8.27 25.13 3.30
C VAL A 71 -8.89 25.26 4.70
N PRO A 72 -10.21 25.51 4.80
CA PRO A 72 -10.92 25.54 6.07
C PRO A 72 -10.74 24.23 6.85
N GLY A 73 -10.34 24.34 8.12
CA GLY A 73 -9.92 23.20 8.93
C GLY A 73 -8.42 23.19 9.19
N LEU A 74 -7.61 23.73 8.27
CA LEU A 74 -6.15 23.72 8.33
C LEU A 74 -5.49 25.09 8.47
N GLU A 75 -6.28 26.15 8.65
CA GLU A 75 -5.76 27.51 8.83
C GLU A 75 -5.32 27.77 10.29
N LYS A 76 -6.15 27.36 11.25
CA LYS A 76 -5.99 27.67 12.68
C LYS A 76 -6.21 26.46 13.59
N THR A 77 -5.55 26.44 14.73
CA THR A 77 -5.82 25.50 15.83
C THR A 77 -7.04 25.96 16.64
N SER A 78 -7.54 25.08 17.53
CA SER A 78 -8.57 25.42 18.52
C SER A 78 -8.17 26.58 19.46
N THR A 79 -6.89 26.93 19.52
CA THR A 79 -6.36 28.05 20.31
C THR A 79 -6.12 29.32 19.49
N GLY A 80 -6.43 29.31 18.18
CA GLY A 80 -6.21 30.43 17.27
C GLY A 80 -4.78 30.57 16.74
N ALA A 81 -3.89 29.62 17.05
CA ALA A 81 -2.54 29.58 16.48
C ALA A 81 -2.59 29.13 15.00
N VAL A 82 -1.54 29.42 14.24
CA VAL A 82 -1.36 28.86 12.89
C VAL A 82 -1.31 27.34 12.99
N LYS A 83 -2.10 26.65 12.16
CA LYS A 83 -2.22 25.19 12.18
C LYS A 83 -1.08 24.52 11.41
N VAL A 84 -0.88 24.84 10.13
CA VAL A 84 0.26 24.34 9.34
C VAL A 84 1.44 25.28 9.53
N ILE A 85 2.45 24.82 10.26
CA ILE A 85 3.61 25.64 10.65
C ILE A 85 4.86 25.37 9.82
N GLU A 86 4.83 24.33 8.98
CA GLU A 86 5.92 23.93 8.12
C GLU A 86 5.38 23.17 6.90
N ALA A 87 6.03 23.35 5.75
CA ALA A 87 5.70 22.67 4.51
C ALA A 87 6.99 22.43 3.69
N ARG A 88 7.35 21.15 3.51
CA ARG A 88 8.60 20.72 2.87
C ARG A 88 8.32 19.68 1.81
N ASP A 89 8.94 19.86 0.64
CA ASP A 89 8.98 18.85 -0.41
C ASP A 89 10.29 18.05 -0.32
N PHE A 90 10.17 16.72 -0.25
CA PHE A 90 11.31 15.78 -0.29
C PHE A 90 11.37 14.99 -1.60
N THR A 91 10.47 15.25 -2.54
CA THR A 91 10.42 14.55 -3.82
C THR A 91 11.22 15.25 -4.91
N GLY A 92 11.38 16.56 -4.76
CA GLY A 92 12.00 17.43 -5.76
C GLY A 92 11.04 17.83 -6.89
N GLU A 93 9.76 17.47 -6.79
CA GLU A 93 8.72 17.83 -7.77
C GLU A 93 8.57 19.35 -7.90
N GLY A 94 8.71 20.08 -6.79
CA GLY A 94 8.67 21.54 -6.77
C GLY A 94 10.03 22.23 -6.79
N ASP A 95 11.12 21.52 -7.08
CA ASP A 95 12.45 22.11 -7.05
C ASP A 95 12.69 23.05 -8.24
N VAL A 96 13.23 24.23 -7.93
CA VAL A 96 13.68 25.24 -8.88
C VAL A 96 15.18 25.43 -8.69
N SER A 97 15.96 24.88 -9.61
CA SER A 97 17.40 25.14 -9.70
C SER A 97 17.65 26.60 -10.07
N LEU A 98 18.60 27.23 -9.40
CA LEU A 98 18.94 28.63 -9.59
C LEU A 98 20.34 28.75 -10.18
N GLU A 99 20.54 29.77 -11.01
CA GLU A 99 21.86 30.17 -11.48
C GLU A 99 22.16 31.63 -11.11
N VAL A 100 23.42 31.93 -10.80
CA VAL A 100 23.86 33.30 -10.52
C VAL A 100 23.74 34.13 -11.79
N VAL A 101 22.99 35.21 -11.72
CA VAL A 101 22.72 36.13 -12.85
C VAL A 101 23.31 37.51 -12.60
N THR A 102 23.62 38.19 -13.69
CA THR A 102 24.07 39.59 -13.67
C THR A 102 22.99 40.50 -14.22
N ASP A 103 22.78 41.62 -13.55
CA ASP A 103 21.92 42.69 -14.04
C ASP A 103 22.48 43.28 -15.34
N ALA A 104 21.64 43.33 -16.37
CA ALA A 104 21.93 43.93 -17.66
C ALA A 104 20.86 44.97 -18.00
N VAL A 105 21.25 46.02 -18.72
CA VAL A 105 20.33 47.06 -19.18
C VAL A 105 20.12 46.91 -20.68
N GLU A 106 18.88 46.61 -21.08
CA GLU A 106 18.45 46.52 -22.47
C GLU A 106 17.52 47.70 -22.78
N GLY A 107 18.06 48.72 -23.48
CA GLY A 107 17.38 50.00 -23.62
C GLY A 107 17.37 50.77 -22.30
N ASP A 108 16.19 51.01 -21.73
CA ASP A 108 15.98 51.65 -20.42
C ASP A 108 15.41 50.65 -19.38
N VAL A 109 15.48 49.34 -19.65
CA VAL A 109 14.91 48.29 -18.78
C VAL A 109 16.02 47.39 -18.24
N HIS A 110 16.01 47.20 -16.92
CA HIS A 110 16.86 46.23 -16.23
C HIS A 110 16.31 44.82 -16.43
N VAL A 111 17.16 43.89 -16.86
CA VAL A 111 16.80 42.49 -17.13
C VAL A 111 17.78 41.51 -16.50
N LEU A 112 17.25 40.37 -16.07
CA LEU A 112 18.02 39.19 -15.67
C LEU A 112 17.75 38.07 -16.67
N ARG A 113 18.80 37.36 -17.07
CA ARG A 113 18.74 36.37 -18.15
C ARG A 113 19.42 35.07 -17.75
N THR A 114 18.77 33.98 -18.11
CA THR A 114 19.31 32.62 -18.09
C THR A 114 19.18 32.00 -19.48
N ALA A 115 19.64 30.76 -19.66
CA ALA A 115 19.30 29.98 -20.86
C ALA A 115 17.78 29.68 -20.95
N ASP A 116 17.10 29.68 -19.81
CA ASP A 116 15.74 29.20 -19.63
C ASP A 116 14.67 30.30 -19.72
N GLY A 117 15.06 31.58 -19.62
CA GLY A 117 14.14 32.70 -19.66
C GLY A 117 14.77 34.05 -19.30
N VAL A 118 13.96 35.10 -19.41
CA VAL A 118 14.32 36.50 -19.10
C VAL A 118 13.25 37.09 -18.21
N VAL A 119 13.66 37.86 -17.21
CA VAL A 119 12.76 38.64 -16.34
C VAL A 119 13.21 40.09 -16.24
N ARG A 120 12.29 40.96 -15.85
CA ARG A 120 12.52 42.40 -15.60
C ARG A 120 11.95 42.82 -14.24
N GLY A 121 12.16 44.08 -13.87
CA GLY A 121 11.55 44.69 -12.67
C GLY A 121 12.22 44.34 -11.34
N HIS A 122 13.36 43.64 -11.36
CA HIS A 122 14.13 43.33 -10.15
C HIS A 122 14.76 44.56 -9.48
N ASP A 123 14.88 45.67 -10.20
CA ASP A 123 15.33 46.98 -9.70
C ASP A 123 14.22 47.73 -8.92
N HIS A 124 12.98 47.23 -8.95
CA HIS A 124 11.83 47.78 -8.24
C HIS A 124 11.32 46.90 -7.10
N LEU A 125 12.08 45.89 -6.70
CA LEU A 125 11.69 44.98 -5.61
C LEU A 125 11.42 45.73 -4.31
N LYS A 126 10.26 45.45 -3.70
CA LYS A 126 9.85 46.03 -2.41
C LYS A 126 10.85 45.73 -1.28
N VAL A 127 11.52 44.58 -1.36
CA VAL A 127 12.57 44.15 -0.42
C VAL A 127 13.87 44.05 -1.22
N PRO A 128 14.78 45.03 -1.16
CA PRO A 128 15.98 45.02 -1.99
C PRO A 128 16.99 43.93 -1.54
N PRO A 129 17.86 43.46 -2.44
CA PRO A 129 18.99 42.60 -2.08
C PRO A 129 19.99 43.34 -1.20
N ALA A 130 20.73 42.59 -0.37
CA ALA A 130 21.81 43.16 0.43
C ALA A 130 22.96 43.64 -0.46
N ASP A 131 23.71 44.65 0.01
CA ASP A 131 24.86 45.17 -0.71
C ASP A 131 25.86 44.06 -1.07
N GLY A 132 26.20 43.96 -2.35
CA GLY A 132 27.13 42.95 -2.89
C GLY A 132 26.55 41.53 -2.97
N GLU A 133 25.25 41.33 -2.71
CA GLU A 133 24.61 40.03 -2.84
C GLU A 133 24.44 39.62 -4.30
N ALA A 134 24.71 38.35 -4.60
CA ALA A 134 24.47 37.78 -5.91
C ALA A 134 22.97 37.45 -6.08
N LEU A 135 22.40 37.88 -7.20
CA LEU A 135 21.06 37.48 -7.63
C LEU A 135 21.11 36.09 -8.25
N ARG A 136 20.15 35.24 -7.90
CA ARG A 136 20.03 33.88 -8.44
C ARG A 136 18.66 33.65 -9.03
N LEU A 137 18.58 33.24 -10.29
CA LEU A 137 17.34 33.10 -11.04
C LEU A 137 17.15 31.66 -11.52
N GLY A 138 15.91 31.17 -11.42
CA GLY A 138 15.46 29.89 -11.96
C GLY A 138 14.01 29.96 -12.43
N PHE A 139 13.48 28.86 -12.94
CA PHE A 139 12.12 28.80 -13.51
C PHE A 139 11.42 27.48 -13.18
N PHE A 140 10.23 27.56 -12.62
CA PHE A 140 9.32 26.44 -12.45
C PHE A 140 8.46 26.25 -13.71
N ARG A 141 8.15 25.01 -14.09
CA ARG A 141 7.41 24.69 -15.33
C ARG A 141 6.32 23.66 -15.10
N GLU A 142 5.09 23.99 -15.50
CA GLU A 142 3.95 23.07 -15.39
C GLU A 142 4.08 21.84 -16.29
N ALA A 143 4.83 21.94 -17.40
CA ALA A 143 5.08 20.79 -18.27
C ALA A 143 5.73 19.60 -17.52
N ALA A 144 6.39 19.83 -16.38
CA ALA A 144 6.91 18.77 -15.52
C ALA A 144 5.79 17.95 -14.85
N LEU A 145 4.59 18.50 -14.72
CA LEU A 145 3.42 17.92 -14.05
C LEU A 145 2.48 17.19 -15.01
N GLN A 146 2.83 17.00 -16.29
CA GLN A 146 1.93 16.44 -17.31
C GLN A 146 1.31 15.07 -16.99
N ASN A 147 1.86 14.34 -16.02
CA ASN A 147 1.37 13.05 -15.53
C ASN A 147 0.84 13.09 -14.08
N SER A 148 0.74 14.27 -13.46
CA SER A 148 0.16 14.48 -12.13
C SER A 148 -1.37 14.63 -12.20
N GLU A 149 -2.07 14.50 -11.07
CA GLU A 149 -3.51 14.80 -10.98
C GLU A 149 -3.79 16.29 -11.21
N VAL A 150 -2.83 17.15 -10.84
CA VAL A 150 -2.86 18.59 -11.11
C VAL A 150 -1.77 18.94 -12.11
N THR A 151 -2.16 19.17 -13.36
CA THR A 151 -1.24 19.53 -14.46
C THR A 151 -1.18 21.04 -14.73
N ASP A 152 -2.16 21.77 -14.21
CA ASP A 152 -2.43 23.20 -14.47
C ASP A 152 -2.62 23.89 -13.10
N LEU A 153 -1.55 24.52 -12.60
CA LEU A 153 -1.51 25.12 -11.26
C LEU A 153 -2.12 26.52 -11.26
N ASP A 154 -1.97 27.29 -12.34
CA ASP A 154 -2.55 28.63 -12.47
C ASP A 154 -4.03 28.62 -12.95
N ARG A 155 -4.48 27.47 -13.44
CA ARG A 155 -5.83 27.17 -13.93
C ARG A 155 -6.24 28.00 -15.14
N ASP A 156 -5.29 28.32 -16.01
CA ASP A 156 -5.54 29.00 -17.27
C ASP A 156 -6.14 28.09 -18.37
N GLY A 157 -6.20 26.78 -18.10
CA GLY A 157 -6.69 25.75 -19.01
C GLY A 157 -5.60 25.11 -19.88
N ARG A 158 -4.32 25.42 -19.63
CA ARG A 158 -3.15 24.86 -20.29
C ARG A 158 -2.20 24.27 -19.23
N SER A 159 -1.13 23.64 -19.67
CA SER A 159 -0.11 23.06 -18.78
C SER A 159 1.29 23.41 -19.29
N ASP A 160 1.40 24.66 -19.76
CA ASP A 160 2.59 25.24 -20.38
C ASP A 160 3.11 26.46 -19.60
N GLY A 161 2.60 26.72 -18.39
CA GLY A 161 3.03 27.80 -17.52
C GLY A 161 4.50 27.71 -17.16
N VAL A 162 5.16 28.87 -17.16
CA VAL A 162 6.57 29.05 -16.80
C VAL A 162 6.66 30.22 -15.82
N PHE A 163 7.09 29.94 -14.59
CA PHE A 163 7.10 30.91 -13.51
C PHE A 163 8.53 31.15 -13.04
N ALA A 164 8.99 32.40 -13.10
CA ALA A 164 10.33 32.76 -12.66
C ALA A 164 10.44 32.79 -11.13
N VAL A 165 11.61 32.40 -10.62
CA VAL A 165 11.94 32.46 -9.19
C VAL A 165 13.29 33.14 -9.04
N LEU A 166 13.30 34.33 -8.45
CA LEU A 166 14.50 35.09 -8.10
C LEU A 166 14.77 34.93 -6.60
N ALA A 167 15.98 34.52 -6.21
CA ALA A 167 16.35 34.37 -4.81
C ALA A 167 17.65 35.10 -4.47
N TYR A 168 17.70 35.68 -3.26
CA TYR A 168 18.81 36.47 -2.76
C TYR A 168 18.72 36.66 -1.25
N ARG A 169 19.77 37.20 -0.62
CA ARG A 169 19.73 37.64 0.78
C ARG A 169 19.27 39.08 0.87
N ARG A 170 18.21 39.35 1.64
CA ARG A 170 17.62 40.70 1.71
C ARG A 170 18.51 41.70 2.44
N ALA A 171 18.39 42.98 2.08
CA ALA A 171 19.06 44.06 2.78
C ALA A 171 18.68 44.10 4.28
N GLY A 172 19.64 44.49 5.12
CA GLY A 172 19.47 44.52 6.57
C GLY A 172 19.97 43.23 7.24
N ASP A 173 19.09 42.28 7.49
CA ASP A 173 19.39 41.06 8.26
C ASP A 173 20.00 39.92 7.44
N ARG A 174 20.08 40.07 6.11
CA ARG A 174 20.63 39.08 5.18
C ARG A 174 19.90 37.73 5.19
N GLU A 175 18.65 37.71 5.65
CA GLU A 175 17.81 36.52 5.55
C GLU A 175 17.56 36.17 4.07
N PRO A 176 17.67 34.89 3.67
CA PRO A 176 17.37 34.46 2.32
C PRO A 176 15.86 34.59 2.01
N VAL A 177 15.54 35.22 0.89
CA VAL A 177 14.19 35.39 0.37
C VAL A 177 14.11 34.94 -1.09
N CYS A 178 12.90 34.62 -1.55
CA CYS A 178 12.59 34.46 -2.96
C CYS A 178 11.45 35.40 -3.38
N VAL A 179 11.49 35.83 -4.63
CA VAL A 179 10.43 36.54 -5.34
C VAL A 179 10.03 35.63 -6.48
N VAL A 180 8.74 35.30 -6.53
CA VAL A 180 8.17 34.38 -7.52
C VAL A 180 7.29 35.20 -8.43
N ASP A 181 7.50 35.10 -9.73
CA ASP A 181 6.59 35.61 -10.77
C ASP A 181 5.31 34.78 -10.72
N THR A 182 4.29 35.27 -10.02
CA THR A 182 3.08 34.50 -9.71
C THR A 182 2.04 34.56 -10.81
N ASP A 183 2.12 35.54 -11.71
CA ASP A 183 1.24 35.66 -12.87
C ASP A 183 1.92 35.29 -14.20
N GLY A 184 3.21 34.96 -14.18
CA GLY A 184 3.94 34.44 -15.34
C GLY A 184 4.16 35.49 -16.43
N ASP A 185 4.08 36.79 -16.10
CA ASP A 185 4.24 37.89 -17.06
C ASP A 185 5.71 38.33 -17.26
N GLY A 186 6.63 37.76 -16.48
CA GLY A 186 8.06 38.02 -16.51
C GLY A 186 8.49 39.32 -15.82
N ASP A 187 7.60 40.00 -15.10
CA ASP A 187 7.86 41.23 -14.34
C ASP A 187 7.82 40.97 -12.83
N LEU A 188 8.93 41.23 -12.15
CA LEU A 188 9.04 41.01 -10.71
C LEU A 188 8.67 42.26 -9.87
N ALA A 189 8.34 43.39 -10.50
CA ALA A 189 8.15 44.67 -9.80
C ALA A 189 6.90 44.69 -8.88
N ASN A 190 5.83 44.00 -9.28
CA ASN A 190 4.59 43.86 -8.51
C ASN A 190 4.68 42.76 -7.42
N GLU A 191 5.66 41.87 -7.54
CA GLU A 191 5.77 40.67 -6.72
C GLU A 191 6.20 40.90 -5.27
N GLU A 192 5.90 39.93 -4.41
CA GLU A 192 6.30 39.95 -3.00
C GLU A 192 7.51 39.06 -2.73
N ALA A 193 8.48 39.61 -2.00
CA ALA A 193 9.57 38.81 -1.43
C ALA A 193 9.04 37.96 -0.26
N ARG A 194 9.41 36.68 -0.26
CA ARG A 194 8.94 35.66 0.67
C ARG A 194 10.12 35.01 1.35
N LEU A 195 10.05 34.87 2.67
CA LEU A 195 10.98 34.03 3.44
C LEU A 195 10.63 32.55 3.22
N SER A 196 11.48 31.66 3.74
CA SER A 196 11.07 30.26 3.85
C SER A 196 9.81 30.12 4.71
N TYR A 197 8.90 29.23 4.33
CA TYR A 197 7.61 29.06 4.99
C TYR A 197 7.71 28.82 6.50
N ARG A 198 8.74 28.09 6.96
CA ARG A 198 9.05 27.91 8.40
C ARG A 198 9.19 29.23 9.18
N GLN A 199 9.73 30.26 8.54
CA GLN A 199 9.98 31.57 9.16
C GLN A 199 8.76 32.48 9.03
N ASP A 200 8.07 32.42 7.89
CA ASP A 200 6.86 33.20 7.59
C ASP A 200 5.83 32.28 6.91
N PRO A 201 4.87 31.70 7.65
CA PRO A 201 3.95 30.68 7.17
C PRO A 201 2.83 31.26 6.30
N ARG A 202 3.21 32.02 5.27
CA ARG A 202 2.35 32.55 4.22
C ARG A 202 2.49 31.68 2.98
N TRP A 203 1.37 31.17 2.51
CA TRP A 203 1.27 30.49 1.21
C TRP A 203 0.99 31.52 0.10
N PHE A 204 1.23 31.12 -1.15
CA PHE A 204 0.89 31.89 -2.34
C PHE A 204 0.37 30.95 -3.44
N ALA A 205 0.04 31.47 -4.61
CA ALA A 205 -0.43 30.68 -5.73
C ALA A 205 0.07 31.22 -7.06
N PHE A 206 0.19 30.35 -8.04
CA PHE A 206 0.24 30.78 -9.44
C PHE A 206 -1.15 31.22 -9.89
N THR A 207 -1.20 32.21 -10.77
CA THR A 207 -2.42 32.85 -11.22
C THR A 207 -2.34 33.20 -12.70
N HIS A 208 -3.49 33.33 -13.35
CA HIS A 208 -3.53 33.83 -14.72
C HIS A 208 -3.18 35.34 -14.72
N PRO A 209 -2.42 35.83 -15.71
CA PRO A 209 -2.19 37.28 -15.91
C PRO A 209 -3.47 38.14 -16.06
N ASP A 210 -4.63 37.52 -16.29
CA ASP A 210 -5.94 38.17 -16.32
C ASP A 210 -6.66 37.75 -15.03
N PRO A 211 -6.76 38.65 -14.02
CA PRO A 211 -7.37 38.34 -12.74
C PRO A 211 -8.81 37.83 -12.83
N LYS A 212 -9.51 38.08 -13.95
CA LYS A 212 -10.89 37.59 -14.17
C LYS A 212 -10.95 36.10 -14.47
N LYS A 213 -9.83 35.48 -14.85
CA LYS A 213 -9.73 34.06 -15.16
C LYS A 213 -9.18 33.23 -14.01
N ASN A 214 -8.69 33.89 -12.95
CA ASN A 214 -8.21 33.20 -11.76
C ASN A 214 -9.32 32.35 -11.16
N GLN A 215 -9.04 31.06 -11.02
CA GLN A 215 -9.88 30.11 -10.31
C GLN A 215 -9.40 29.95 -8.87
N THR A 216 -9.96 28.99 -8.13
CA THR A 216 -9.47 28.69 -6.78
C THR A 216 -8.03 28.17 -6.85
N PRO A 217 -7.07 28.84 -6.21
CA PRO A 217 -5.66 28.52 -6.37
C PRO A 217 -5.27 27.20 -5.72
N VAL A 218 -4.21 26.57 -6.23
CA VAL A 218 -3.42 25.57 -5.48
C VAL A 218 -2.44 26.33 -4.60
N ALA A 219 -2.45 26.06 -3.29
CA ALA A 219 -1.57 26.75 -2.36
C ALA A 219 -0.13 26.20 -2.44
N LEU A 220 0.83 27.10 -2.66
CA LEU A 220 2.27 26.84 -2.65
C LEU A 220 2.93 27.44 -1.40
N ALA A 221 3.94 26.74 -0.90
CA ALA A 221 4.84 27.20 0.14
C ALA A 221 6.28 27.12 -0.37
N ALA A 222 7.09 28.16 -0.11
CA ALA A 222 8.48 28.21 -0.57
C ALA A 222 9.46 27.86 0.55
N THR A 223 10.51 27.11 0.20
CA THR A 223 11.73 26.96 1.00
C THR A 223 12.91 27.50 0.19
N VAL A 224 13.63 28.47 0.75
CA VAL A 224 14.79 29.10 0.09
C VAL A 224 16.08 28.46 0.57
N LEU A 225 16.79 27.76 -0.33
CA LEU A 225 18.02 27.00 -0.06
C LEU A 225 19.18 27.58 -0.89
N LEU A 226 19.59 28.82 -0.58
CA LEU A 226 20.64 29.50 -1.35
C LEU A 226 21.99 28.78 -1.32
N ASP A 227 22.29 28.02 -0.27
CA ASP A 227 23.54 27.27 -0.15
C ASP A 227 23.56 26.03 -1.06
N GLU A 228 22.41 25.67 -1.63
CA GLU A 228 22.21 24.61 -2.62
C GLU A 228 21.82 25.18 -3.99
N ASP A 229 21.87 26.51 -4.17
CA ASP A 229 21.38 27.23 -5.35
C ASP A 229 19.98 26.76 -5.78
N ARG A 230 19.05 26.65 -4.82
CA ARG A 230 17.72 26.07 -5.02
C ARG A 230 16.62 26.80 -4.26
N VAL A 231 15.42 26.90 -4.85
CA VAL A 231 14.16 27.11 -4.13
C VAL A 231 13.30 25.86 -4.30
N SER A 232 12.74 25.35 -3.21
CA SER A 232 11.84 24.19 -3.25
C SER A 232 10.42 24.65 -2.96
N LEU A 233 9.49 24.36 -3.88
CA LEU A 233 8.09 24.71 -3.78
C LEU A 233 7.28 23.49 -3.30
N HIS A 234 6.66 23.59 -2.14
CA HIS A 234 5.73 22.58 -1.68
C HIS A 234 4.30 22.91 -2.11
N PHE A 235 3.59 21.95 -2.69
CA PHE A 235 2.15 21.98 -2.97
C PHE A 235 1.56 20.58 -2.84
N ASP A 236 0.26 20.47 -2.58
CA ASP A 236 -0.46 19.20 -2.54
C ASP A 236 -1.23 19.01 -3.85
N ASP A 237 -0.67 18.21 -4.75
CA ASP A 237 -1.25 17.85 -6.04
C ASP A 237 -1.95 16.49 -6.02
N GLY A 238 -1.99 15.79 -4.88
CA GLY A 238 -2.73 14.53 -4.72
C GLY A 238 -3.95 14.61 -3.80
N GLY A 239 -4.04 15.65 -2.96
CA GLY A 239 -5.16 15.89 -2.05
C GLY A 239 -5.32 14.91 -0.87
N HIS A 240 -4.62 13.79 -0.90
CA HIS A 240 -4.67 12.76 0.12
C HIS A 240 -4.09 13.25 1.45
N GLY A 241 -2.92 13.89 1.44
CA GLY A 241 -2.30 14.40 2.66
C GLY A 241 -3.12 15.51 3.35
N THR A 242 -3.77 16.39 2.58
CA THR A 242 -4.74 17.36 3.12
C THR A 242 -5.92 16.69 3.82
N HIS A 243 -6.48 15.63 3.22
CA HIS A 243 -7.56 14.84 3.82
C HIS A 243 -7.13 14.20 5.15
N VAL A 244 -5.96 13.55 5.14
CA VAL A 244 -5.31 12.93 6.31
C VAL A 244 -5.08 13.95 7.43
N ALA A 245 -4.53 15.13 7.11
CA ALA A 245 -4.30 16.21 8.08
C ALA A 245 -5.61 16.69 8.74
N GLY A 246 -6.67 16.87 7.93
CA GLY A 246 -7.99 17.26 8.44
C GLY A 246 -8.59 16.23 9.40
N ILE A 247 -8.43 14.93 9.13
CA ILE A 247 -8.91 13.86 10.04
C ILE A 247 -8.18 13.95 11.38
N ALA A 248 -6.86 14.07 11.34
CA ALA A 248 -6.04 14.02 12.55
C ALA A 248 -6.23 15.27 13.43
N THR A 249 -6.33 16.47 12.83
CA THR A 249 -6.23 17.74 13.57
C THR A 249 -7.06 18.91 13.02
N GLY A 250 -7.93 18.69 12.02
CA GLY A 250 -8.75 19.76 11.47
C GLY A 250 -9.54 20.51 12.55
N PHE A 251 -9.68 21.83 12.45
CA PHE A 251 -10.47 22.63 13.39
C PHE A 251 -11.45 23.52 12.62
N GLY A 252 -12.75 23.30 12.84
CA GLY A 252 -13.80 23.97 12.07
C GLY A 252 -13.75 23.60 10.59
N ILE A 253 -13.62 22.32 10.26
CA ILE A 253 -13.55 21.81 8.88
C ILE A 253 -14.78 22.31 8.10
N ALA A 254 -14.55 22.77 6.87
CA ALA A 254 -15.53 23.47 6.03
C ALA A 254 -16.27 24.61 6.75
N SER A 255 -15.53 25.35 7.58
CA SER A 255 -16.02 26.51 8.32
C SER A 255 -17.21 26.20 9.23
N ARG A 256 -17.37 24.94 9.65
CA ARG A 256 -18.47 24.49 10.50
C ARG A 256 -18.01 24.35 11.95
N ALA A 257 -18.55 25.17 12.84
CA ALA A 257 -18.23 25.12 14.27
C ALA A 257 -18.53 23.74 14.89
N GLY A 258 -17.56 23.22 15.64
CA GLY A 258 -17.64 21.91 16.31
C GLY A 258 -17.45 20.71 15.37
N PHE A 259 -17.23 20.93 14.08
CA PHE A 259 -16.87 19.89 13.14
C PHE A 259 -15.34 19.85 12.99
N ASP A 260 -14.72 19.09 13.88
CA ASP A 260 -13.26 19.03 14.05
C ASP A 260 -12.72 17.62 13.79
N GLY A 261 -11.43 17.54 13.49
CA GLY A 261 -10.60 16.35 13.58
C GLY A 261 -10.49 15.78 15.00
N ILE A 262 -9.70 14.72 15.14
CA ILE A 262 -9.53 14.04 16.42
C ILE A 262 -8.84 14.96 17.45
N ALA A 263 -7.77 15.67 17.06
CA ALA A 263 -6.93 16.49 17.93
C ALA A 263 -6.81 17.95 17.43
N PRO A 264 -7.88 18.76 17.47
CA PRO A 264 -7.93 20.10 16.87
C PRO A 264 -6.97 21.15 17.46
N GLY A 265 -6.36 20.87 18.61
CA GLY A 265 -5.34 21.73 19.22
C GLY A 265 -3.93 21.51 18.69
N ALA A 266 -3.66 20.40 17.99
CA ALA A 266 -2.33 20.09 17.47
C ALA A 266 -1.97 20.94 16.25
N GLN A 267 -0.68 21.21 16.04
CA GLN A 267 -0.16 21.86 14.83
C GLN A 267 0.34 20.82 13.82
N VAL A 268 0.57 21.21 12.57
CA VAL A 268 0.96 20.33 11.46
C VAL A 268 2.29 20.76 10.87
N ILE A 269 3.16 19.77 10.60
CA ILE A 269 4.24 19.90 9.62
C ILE A 269 3.92 19.02 8.42
N SER A 270 3.88 19.62 7.23
CA SER A 270 3.58 18.93 5.96
C SER A 270 4.87 18.49 5.30
N LEU A 271 5.06 17.18 5.13
CA LEU A 271 6.27 16.60 4.56
C LEU A 271 5.87 15.77 3.32
N LYS A 272 5.97 16.37 2.14
CA LYS A 272 5.62 15.72 0.88
C LYS A 272 6.69 14.67 0.51
N ILE A 273 6.24 13.43 0.32
CA ILE A 273 7.10 12.27 -0.01
C ILE A 273 6.71 11.58 -1.32
N GLY A 274 5.49 11.81 -1.81
CA GLY A 274 4.99 11.28 -3.08
C GLY A 274 5.09 12.29 -4.22
N HIS A 275 5.61 11.86 -5.36
CA HIS A 275 5.77 12.68 -6.57
C HIS A 275 4.57 12.46 -7.49
N GLY A 276 3.73 13.47 -7.67
CA GLY A 276 2.46 13.37 -8.40
C GLY A 276 2.61 12.91 -9.85
N ALA A 277 3.70 13.31 -10.53
CA ALA A 277 3.97 12.86 -11.91
C ALA A 277 4.40 11.39 -12.07
N LEU A 278 4.63 10.64 -10.98
CA LEU A 278 4.89 9.21 -11.01
C LEU A 278 3.59 8.42 -10.80
N ALA A 279 3.51 7.20 -11.33
CA ALA A 279 2.34 6.35 -11.20
C ALA A 279 1.89 6.21 -9.73
N GLY A 280 0.62 6.53 -9.45
CA GLY A 280 0.08 6.47 -8.08
C GLY A 280 0.57 7.55 -7.13
N GLY A 281 1.30 8.56 -7.62
CA GLY A 281 1.98 9.55 -6.80
C GLY A 281 3.23 9.00 -6.10
N ALA A 282 3.81 7.91 -6.61
CA ALA A 282 4.88 7.12 -5.97
C ALA A 282 5.98 7.96 -5.31
N THR A 283 6.61 7.39 -4.28
CA THR A 283 7.75 8.06 -3.64
C THR A 283 8.97 8.14 -4.56
N VAL A 284 9.96 8.91 -4.15
CA VAL A 284 11.30 8.89 -4.76
C VAL A 284 12.35 8.42 -3.77
N ALA A 285 13.51 8.01 -4.28
CA ALA A 285 14.59 7.45 -3.46
C ALA A 285 14.99 8.38 -2.30
N GLY A 286 14.88 7.88 -1.07
CA GLY A 286 15.26 8.60 0.16
C GLY A 286 14.21 9.58 0.69
N SER A 287 13.13 9.88 -0.03
CA SER A 287 12.12 10.87 0.37
C SER A 287 11.47 10.58 1.73
N MET A 288 10.98 9.36 1.95
CA MET A 288 10.39 8.93 3.22
C MET A 288 11.37 9.09 4.40
N ASN A 289 12.60 8.59 4.23
CA ASN A 289 13.63 8.68 5.28
C ASN A 289 14.06 10.12 5.57
N ALA A 290 14.18 10.96 4.53
CA ALA A 290 14.47 12.38 4.70
C ALA A 290 13.38 13.10 5.50
N ALA A 291 12.10 12.78 5.23
CA ALA A 291 10.96 13.32 5.96
C ALA A 291 10.94 12.85 7.43
N VAL A 292 11.14 11.55 7.69
CA VAL A 292 11.24 11.00 9.05
C VAL A 292 12.41 11.66 9.82
N ALA A 293 13.57 11.80 9.18
CA ALA A 293 14.72 12.46 9.76
C ALA A 293 14.45 13.95 10.05
N TYR A 294 13.73 14.64 9.17
CA TYR A 294 13.32 16.03 9.38
C TYR A 294 12.41 16.17 10.59
N ALA A 295 11.34 15.36 10.68
CA ALA A 295 10.43 15.35 11.83
C ALA A 295 11.18 15.06 13.14
N SER A 296 12.11 14.11 13.12
CA SER A 296 12.96 13.76 14.26
C SER A 296 13.86 14.91 14.71
N ARG A 297 14.55 15.59 13.77
CA ARG A 297 15.37 16.76 14.10
C ARG A 297 14.52 17.91 14.61
N TRP A 298 13.41 18.20 13.94
CA TRP A 298 12.48 19.26 14.32
C TRP A 298 11.97 19.07 15.76
N ALA A 299 11.57 17.84 16.13
CA ALA A 299 11.12 17.52 17.48
C ALA A 299 12.19 17.84 18.54
N ARG A 300 13.47 17.49 18.28
CA ARG A 300 14.60 17.77 19.18
C ARG A 300 14.92 19.26 19.29
N GLU A 301 14.96 19.95 18.15
CA GLU A 301 15.29 21.39 18.09
C GLU A 301 14.29 22.23 18.89
N HIS A 302 13.02 21.83 18.94
CA HIS A 302 11.96 22.59 19.60
C HIS A 302 11.54 22.01 20.96
N ASP A 303 12.03 20.84 21.35
CA ASP A 303 11.58 20.09 22.54
C ASP A 303 10.05 19.90 22.57
N VAL A 304 9.50 19.50 21.42
CA VAL A 304 8.05 19.31 21.21
C VAL A 304 7.79 17.87 20.74
N PRO A 305 6.78 17.17 21.30
CA PRO A 305 6.39 15.86 20.80
C PRO A 305 5.85 15.94 19.38
N VAL A 306 6.29 15.01 18.53
CA VAL A 306 5.81 14.87 17.15
C VAL A 306 5.18 13.49 16.98
N VAL A 307 3.93 13.45 16.52
CA VAL A 307 3.26 12.23 16.07
C VAL A 307 3.30 12.20 14.54
N MET A 308 4.05 11.27 13.97
CA MET A 308 4.11 11.08 12.53
C MET A 308 2.92 10.24 12.05
N ASN A 309 2.27 10.69 10.99
CA ASN A 309 1.28 9.92 10.25
C ASN A 309 1.88 9.51 8.91
N LEU A 310 1.96 8.21 8.65
CA LEU A 310 2.40 7.64 7.38
C LEU A 310 1.22 6.83 6.80
N SER A 311 0.47 7.43 5.89
CA SER A 311 -0.63 6.77 5.18
C SER A 311 -0.20 6.40 3.76
N TYR A 312 1.01 5.87 3.65
CA TYR A 312 1.76 5.65 2.42
C TYR A 312 2.60 4.38 2.58
N GLY A 313 2.66 3.53 1.54
CA GLY A 313 3.41 2.28 1.57
C GLY A 313 3.03 1.33 0.44
N ILE A 314 3.77 0.22 0.36
CA ILE A 314 3.56 -0.88 -0.59
C ILE A 314 3.48 -2.21 0.18
N GLY A 315 3.16 -3.32 -0.50
CA GLY A 315 3.18 -4.64 0.10
C GLY A 315 4.57 -5.04 0.62
N SER A 316 4.65 -6.19 1.30
CA SER A 316 5.91 -6.71 1.83
C SER A 316 6.15 -8.12 1.33
N GLU A 317 7.42 -8.48 1.12
CA GLU A 317 7.83 -9.81 0.67
C GLU A 317 8.64 -10.56 1.72
N ILE A 318 9.24 -9.81 2.63
CA ILE A 318 9.88 -10.29 3.85
C ILE A 318 9.47 -9.31 4.95
N GLU A 319 8.34 -9.62 5.59
CA GLU A 319 7.66 -8.75 6.56
C GLU A 319 8.57 -8.35 7.74
N GLY A 320 8.56 -7.07 8.11
CA GLY A 320 9.32 -6.52 9.25
C GLY A 320 10.82 -6.42 9.03
N ARG A 321 11.28 -6.62 7.78
CA ARG A 321 12.69 -6.61 7.36
C ARG A 321 12.93 -5.67 6.19
N ALA A 322 11.91 -4.94 5.71
CA ALA A 322 12.13 -3.93 4.68
C ALA A 322 12.99 -2.79 5.25
N ASP A 323 13.81 -2.16 4.43
CA ASP A 323 14.74 -1.13 4.90
C ASP A 323 13.99 0.03 5.59
N MET A 324 12.82 0.41 5.04
CA MET A 324 11.99 1.46 5.63
C MET A 324 11.38 1.08 6.99
N ASP A 325 11.05 -0.20 7.23
CA ASP A 325 10.59 -0.65 8.55
C ASP A 325 11.70 -0.48 9.60
N VAL A 326 12.92 -0.89 9.23
CA VAL A 326 14.12 -0.82 10.08
C VAL A 326 14.50 0.63 10.37
N ASP A 327 14.47 1.48 9.34
CA ASP A 327 14.84 2.88 9.47
C ASP A 327 13.81 3.66 10.29
N LEU A 328 12.50 3.35 10.16
CA LEU A 328 11.45 3.92 11.01
C LEU A 328 11.61 3.49 12.48
N ASP A 329 11.89 2.22 12.74
CA ASP A 329 12.17 1.73 14.10
C ASP A 329 13.42 2.41 14.69
N ALA A 330 14.48 2.60 13.91
CA ALA A 330 15.67 3.31 14.33
C ALA A 330 15.38 4.78 14.68
N ALA A 331 14.59 5.47 13.87
CA ALA A 331 14.18 6.85 14.14
C ALA A 331 13.36 7.00 15.43
N LEU A 332 12.41 6.08 15.67
CA LEU A 332 11.57 6.07 16.87
C LEU A 332 12.38 5.73 18.14
N ARG A 333 13.34 4.81 18.03
CA ARG A 333 14.26 4.47 19.12
C ARG A 333 15.24 5.61 19.45
N GLY A 334 15.67 6.37 18.45
CA GLY A 334 16.61 7.49 18.59
C GLY A 334 16.00 8.79 19.11
N ASN A 335 14.67 8.87 19.28
CA ASN A 335 14.02 10.09 19.73
C ASN A 335 12.73 9.84 20.55
N ARG A 336 12.81 10.11 21.85
CA ARG A 336 11.71 9.91 22.81
C ARG A 336 10.51 10.82 22.59
N LEU A 337 10.66 11.88 21.79
CA LEU A 337 9.58 12.81 21.44
C LEU A 337 8.74 12.31 20.26
N LEU A 338 9.12 11.21 19.61
CA LEU A 338 8.41 10.69 18.44
C LEU A 338 7.42 9.56 18.76
N LEU A 339 6.30 9.58 18.07
CA LEU A 339 5.42 8.43 17.84
C LEU A 339 5.14 8.34 16.34
N ALA A 340 4.78 7.15 15.84
CA ALA A 340 4.30 6.97 14.47
C ALA A 340 3.01 6.16 14.43
N SER A 341 2.10 6.55 13.56
CA SER A 341 0.92 5.79 13.15
C SER A 341 1.02 5.53 11.65
N VAL A 342 0.87 4.27 11.24
CA VAL A 342 1.01 3.80 9.86
C VAL A 342 -0.26 3.06 9.46
N SER A 343 -0.72 3.24 8.22
CA SER A 343 -1.83 2.46 7.66
C SER A 343 -1.43 1.01 7.44
N ALA A 344 -2.26 0.04 7.84
CA ALA A 344 -1.90 -1.39 7.72
C ALA A 344 -1.68 -1.88 6.27
N GLY A 345 -2.28 -1.22 5.28
CA GLY A 345 -2.36 -1.68 3.89
C GLY A 345 -3.80 -2.01 3.50
N ASN A 346 -4.04 -2.11 2.19
CA ASN A 346 -5.37 -2.34 1.62
C ASN A 346 -5.48 -3.67 0.83
N ASP A 347 -4.55 -4.60 1.06
CA ASP A 347 -4.44 -5.88 0.34
C ASP A 347 -5.16 -7.05 1.05
N GLY A 348 -5.93 -6.75 2.11
CA GLY A 348 -6.75 -7.74 2.81
C GLY A 348 -7.96 -8.24 2.01
N PRO A 349 -8.67 -9.28 2.46
CA PRO A 349 -8.66 -9.84 3.82
C PRO A 349 -7.71 -11.03 4.06
N GLY A 350 -6.89 -11.41 3.09
CA GLY A 350 -5.93 -12.51 3.24
C GLY A 350 -4.89 -12.25 4.33
N LEU A 351 -4.36 -13.33 4.91
CA LEU A 351 -3.27 -13.28 5.90
C LEU A 351 -1.92 -12.97 5.23
N SER A 352 -0.98 -12.42 6.01
CA SER A 352 0.34 -11.95 5.53
C SER A 352 0.21 -10.86 4.44
N THR A 353 -0.62 -9.86 4.71
CA THR A 353 -0.90 -8.74 3.78
C THR A 353 -0.48 -7.39 4.35
N VAL A 354 0.15 -7.34 5.53
CA VAL A 354 0.65 -6.09 6.12
C VAL A 354 1.82 -5.59 5.29
N GLY A 355 1.73 -4.35 4.82
CA GLY A 355 2.75 -3.73 3.98
C GLY A 355 3.91 -3.12 4.76
N THR A 356 4.83 -2.49 4.02
CA THR A 356 5.90 -1.63 4.56
C THR A 356 5.50 -0.15 4.37
N PRO A 357 5.68 0.74 5.37
CA PRO A 357 6.40 0.54 6.64
C PRO A 357 5.51 0.09 7.82
N ALA A 358 4.34 -0.48 7.55
CA ALA A 358 3.39 -0.90 8.57
C ALA A 358 3.86 -2.11 9.40
N ALA A 359 4.92 -2.77 8.95
CA ALA A 359 5.55 -3.87 9.66
C ALA A 359 6.56 -3.41 10.74
N ALA A 360 6.93 -2.13 10.78
CA ALA A 360 7.78 -1.55 11.82
C ALA A 360 7.26 -1.87 13.24
N ARG A 361 8.17 -2.32 14.10
CA ARG A 361 7.83 -2.89 15.42
C ARG A 361 7.42 -1.83 16.44
N LEU A 362 8.01 -0.65 16.37
CA LEU A 362 7.82 0.45 17.31
C LEU A 362 6.74 1.44 16.87
N ALA A 363 6.29 1.36 15.61
CA ALA A 363 5.17 2.14 15.10
C ALA A 363 3.83 1.49 15.46
N TRP A 364 2.76 2.30 15.49
CA TRP A 364 1.39 1.83 15.58
C TRP A 364 0.81 1.60 14.19
N THR A 365 0.32 0.40 13.92
CA THR A 365 -0.29 0.01 12.65
C THR A 365 -1.80 -0.01 12.79
N ALA A 366 -2.48 0.89 12.09
CA ALA A 366 -3.92 1.07 12.16
C ALA A 366 -4.66 0.24 11.09
N GLY A 367 -5.51 -0.68 11.55
CA GLY A 367 -6.49 -1.37 10.70
C GLY A 367 -7.80 -0.58 10.58
N ALA A 368 -8.54 -0.80 9.50
CA ALA A 368 -9.71 -0.01 9.14
C ALA A 368 -11.03 -0.63 9.64
N LEU A 369 -11.73 0.11 10.51
CA LEU A 369 -13.06 -0.24 11.01
C LEU A 369 -14.18 0.35 10.13
N LEU A 370 -15.17 -0.47 9.80
CA LEU A 370 -16.42 -0.06 9.17
C LEU A 370 -17.55 -0.08 10.19
N GLU A 371 -18.06 1.11 10.52
CA GLU A 371 -19.23 1.28 11.39
C GLU A 371 -20.54 1.10 10.61
N PRO A 372 -21.59 0.49 11.22
CA PRO A 372 -22.88 0.27 10.56
C PRO A 372 -23.52 1.54 9.99
N ALA A 373 -23.43 2.65 10.73
CA ALA A 373 -23.99 3.93 10.30
C ALA A 373 -23.34 4.44 9.01
N ASN A 374 -22.04 4.23 8.83
CA ASN A 374 -21.31 4.63 7.62
C ASN A 374 -21.67 3.69 6.47
N ALA A 375 -21.76 2.38 6.74
CA ALA A 375 -22.17 1.38 5.76
C ALA A 375 -23.54 1.69 5.14
N GLU A 376 -24.52 1.97 6.01
CA GLU A 376 -25.90 2.29 5.63
C GLU A 376 -25.96 3.61 4.84
N ALA A 377 -25.28 4.65 5.32
CA ALA A 377 -25.40 5.98 4.75
C ALA A 377 -24.73 6.15 3.39
N LEU A 378 -23.57 5.52 3.21
CA LEU A 378 -22.75 5.67 2.00
C LEU A 378 -23.10 4.62 0.95
N TRP A 379 -23.47 3.41 1.37
CA TRP A 379 -23.65 2.29 0.45
C TRP A 379 -24.97 1.52 0.63
N GLY A 380 -25.87 1.96 1.52
CA GLY A 380 -27.13 1.26 1.80
C GLY A 380 -26.96 -0.10 2.50
N GLY A 381 -25.76 -0.39 2.99
CA GLY A 381 -25.42 -1.66 3.63
C GLY A 381 -26.09 -1.82 4.99
N LYS A 382 -26.52 -3.05 5.31
CA LYS A 382 -27.19 -3.36 6.59
C LYS A 382 -26.32 -4.27 7.45
N LEU A 383 -25.36 -3.66 8.15
CA LEU A 383 -24.46 -4.41 9.02
C LEU A 383 -25.12 -4.72 10.37
N GLY A 384 -24.99 -5.97 10.83
CA GLY A 384 -25.43 -6.37 12.18
C GLY A 384 -24.55 -5.82 13.33
N GLY A 385 -23.42 -5.21 12.99
CA GLY A 385 -22.45 -4.62 13.92
C GLY A 385 -21.22 -4.12 13.17
N ALA A 386 -20.31 -3.43 13.87
CA ALA A 386 -19.08 -2.95 13.25
C ALA A 386 -18.23 -4.11 12.72
N LYS A 387 -17.60 -3.90 11.57
CA LYS A 387 -16.79 -4.90 10.85
C LYS A 387 -15.39 -4.35 10.63
N VAL A 388 -14.40 -5.23 10.51
CA VAL A 388 -13.13 -4.82 9.88
C VAL A 388 -13.35 -4.79 8.38
N PHE A 389 -12.96 -3.71 7.70
CA PHE A 389 -13.06 -3.63 6.25
C PHE A 389 -12.37 -4.82 5.58
N SER A 390 -12.97 -5.36 4.50
CA SER A 390 -12.40 -6.50 3.79
C SER A 390 -10.98 -6.22 3.31
N PHE A 391 -10.76 -5.06 2.68
CA PHE A 391 -9.45 -4.64 2.19
C PHE A 391 -8.42 -4.40 3.31
N SER A 392 -8.80 -4.23 4.58
CA SER A 392 -7.81 -3.94 5.63
C SER A 392 -6.84 -5.12 5.74
N SER A 393 -5.56 -4.87 5.54
CA SER A 393 -4.51 -5.88 5.64
C SER A 393 -4.48 -6.58 7.01
N ARG A 394 -4.02 -7.82 7.01
CA ARG A 394 -4.04 -8.76 8.14
C ARG A 394 -2.64 -9.27 8.43
N GLY A 395 -2.39 -9.54 9.71
CA GLY A 395 -1.14 -10.15 10.15
C GLY A 395 -0.98 -11.59 9.67
N GLY A 396 0.08 -12.21 10.18
CA GLY A 396 0.51 -13.56 9.85
C GLY A 396 1.75 -13.86 10.65
N GLU A 397 2.91 -13.67 10.03
CA GLU A 397 4.24 -13.66 10.68
C GLU A 397 4.49 -12.44 11.59
N LEU A 398 3.65 -11.41 11.53
CA LEU A 398 3.71 -10.23 12.40
C LEU A 398 2.56 -10.14 13.40
N ASP A 399 2.83 -9.60 14.60
CA ASP A 399 1.82 -9.12 15.56
C ASP A 399 1.25 -7.77 15.11
N LYS A 400 0.59 -7.77 13.95
CA LYS A 400 0.00 -6.61 13.28
C LYS A 400 -1.38 -6.97 12.68
N PRO A 401 -2.29 -6.00 12.45
CA PRO A 401 -2.22 -4.59 12.89
C PRO A 401 -2.22 -4.48 14.42
N ASP A 402 -1.96 -3.28 14.95
CA ASP A 402 -1.92 -3.05 16.40
C ASP A 402 -3.32 -2.89 17.00
N GLY A 403 -4.21 -2.25 16.25
CA GLY A 403 -5.58 -1.98 16.65
C GLY A 403 -6.39 -1.34 15.53
N LEU A 404 -7.65 -1.06 15.82
CA LEU A 404 -8.61 -0.53 14.86
C LEU A 404 -9.02 0.90 15.21
N THR A 405 -9.14 1.70 14.17
CA THR A 405 -9.80 3.01 14.17
C THR A 405 -10.72 3.11 12.95
N PRO A 406 -11.74 3.98 12.95
CA PRO A 406 -12.66 4.13 11.82
C PRO A 406 -11.91 4.40 10.51
N GLY A 407 -12.19 3.59 9.49
CA GLY A 407 -11.55 3.64 8.17
C GLY A 407 -12.30 4.47 7.15
N VAL A 408 -13.31 5.24 7.57
CA VAL A 408 -14.06 6.19 6.73
C VAL A 408 -13.99 7.54 7.41
N ALA A 409 -13.80 8.61 6.63
CA ALA A 409 -13.92 9.96 7.15
C ALA A 409 -14.40 10.95 6.09
N TRP A 410 -15.15 11.94 6.54
CA TRP A 410 -15.34 13.20 5.82
C TRP A 410 -14.32 14.21 6.34
N SER A 411 -13.51 14.80 5.47
CA SER A 411 -12.43 15.71 5.86
C SER A 411 -12.30 16.88 4.90
N THR A 412 -11.39 17.79 5.21
CA THR A 412 -11.00 18.86 4.29
C THR A 412 -10.24 18.29 3.10
N VAL A 413 -10.39 18.90 1.93
CA VAL A 413 -9.68 18.52 0.70
C VAL A 413 -9.25 19.79 -0.03
N PRO A 414 -8.21 19.73 -0.89
CA PRO A 414 -7.85 20.88 -1.70
C PRO A 414 -8.99 21.27 -2.65
N PRO A 415 -9.03 22.53 -3.12
CA PRO A 415 -10.14 23.01 -3.93
C PRO A 415 -10.30 22.36 -5.32
N PHE A 416 -9.28 21.67 -5.84
CA PHE A 416 -9.40 20.90 -7.09
C PHE A 416 -10.13 19.56 -6.91
N LEU A 417 -10.29 19.10 -5.67
CA LEU A 417 -10.86 17.78 -5.37
C LEU A 417 -12.29 17.93 -4.83
N ASP A 418 -13.24 17.22 -5.43
CA ASP A 418 -14.66 17.21 -5.00
C ASP A 418 -15.00 16.06 -4.04
N ARG A 419 -13.99 15.28 -3.62
CA ARG A 419 -14.14 14.03 -2.87
C ARG A 419 -13.74 14.14 -1.40
N ALA A 420 -14.59 14.76 -0.60
CA ALA A 420 -14.37 14.92 0.84
C ALA A 420 -14.61 13.64 1.68
N VAL A 421 -15.29 12.61 1.16
CA VAL A 421 -15.43 11.30 1.83
C VAL A 421 -14.44 10.31 1.22
N MET A 422 -13.59 9.73 2.06
CA MET A 422 -12.66 8.66 1.65
C MET A 422 -12.76 7.46 2.60
N ALA A 423 -12.41 6.28 2.10
CA ALA A 423 -12.36 5.03 2.85
C ALA A 423 -11.04 4.30 2.57
N GLY A 424 -10.39 3.79 3.62
CA GLY A 424 -9.09 3.13 3.54
C GLY A 424 -8.42 3.01 4.91
N THR A 425 -7.38 2.17 5.03
CA THR A 425 -6.50 2.21 6.21
C THR A 425 -5.77 3.55 6.34
N SER A 426 -5.62 4.28 5.23
CA SER A 426 -5.16 5.67 5.17
C SER A 426 -6.04 6.67 5.91
N MET A 427 -7.33 6.36 6.15
CA MET A 427 -8.21 7.19 6.99
C MET A 427 -8.22 6.71 8.45
N ALA A 428 -7.89 5.44 8.69
CA ALA A 428 -7.75 4.88 10.03
C ALA A 428 -6.47 5.39 10.74
N ALA A 429 -5.34 5.41 10.04
CA ALA A 429 -4.06 5.91 10.55
C ALA A 429 -4.12 7.33 11.14
N PRO A 430 -4.69 8.36 10.48
CA PRO A 430 -4.79 9.70 11.04
C PRO A 430 -5.75 9.79 12.22
N GLN A 431 -6.76 8.92 12.31
CA GLN A 431 -7.56 8.84 13.53
C GLN A 431 -6.74 8.34 14.72
N ALA A 432 -5.92 7.31 14.53
CA ALA A 432 -4.99 6.84 15.55
C ALA A 432 -3.93 7.90 15.90
N THR A 433 -3.39 8.61 14.90
CA THR A 433 -2.48 9.76 15.07
C THR A 433 -3.07 10.82 15.99
N GLY A 434 -4.32 11.22 15.73
CA GLY A 434 -5.01 12.16 16.59
C GLY A 434 -5.22 11.63 18.01
N VAL A 435 -5.57 10.35 18.19
CA VAL A 435 -5.68 9.74 19.52
C VAL A 435 -4.35 9.80 20.27
N HIS A 436 -3.22 9.54 19.60
CA HIS A 436 -1.89 9.68 20.19
C HIS A 436 -1.65 11.12 20.66
N ALA A 437 -1.98 12.10 19.82
CA ALA A 437 -1.83 13.52 20.17
C ALA A 437 -2.69 13.93 21.37
N LEU A 438 -3.92 13.41 21.50
CA LEU A 438 -4.76 13.64 22.69
C LEU A 438 -4.13 13.09 23.96
N LEU A 439 -3.63 11.85 23.93
CA LEU A 439 -3.00 11.20 25.09
C LEU A 439 -1.70 11.91 25.51
N VAL A 440 -0.88 12.32 24.54
CA VAL A 440 0.36 13.07 24.81
C VAL A 440 0.03 14.47 25.34
N SER A 441 -0.96 15.16 24.77
CA SER A 441 -1.42 16.46 25.25
C SER A 441 -1.90 16.40 26.71
N ALA A 442 -2.70 15.38 27.05
CA ALA A 442 -3.13 15.12 28.43
C ALA A 442 -1.95 14.82 29.37
N ALA A 443 -1.01 13.97 28.95
CA ALA A 443 0.18 13.66 29.73
C ALA A 443 1.02 14.91 30.04
N ARG A 444 1.19 15.81 29.05
CA ARG A 444 1.91 17.07 29.26
C ARG A 444 1.17 18.02 30.18
N ALA A 445 -0.15 18.17 30.01
CA ALA A 445 -0.97 19.01 30.88
C ALA A 445 -0.88 18.58 32.35
N GLU A 446 -0.86 17.27 32.61
CA GLU A 446 -0.75 16.67 33.94
C GLU A 446 0.70 16.46 34.41
N LYS A 447 1.71 16.84 33.61
CA LYS A 447 3.14 16.61 33.87
C LYS A 447 3.46 15.13 34.17
N LEU A 448 2.74 14.23 33.53
CA LEU A 448 2.90 12.79 33.64
C LEU A 448 4.04 12.31 32.73
N PRO A 449 5.03 11.57 33.26
CA PRO A 449 6.08 10.97 32.43
C PRO A 449 5.48 9.99 31.40
N TRP A 450 5.67 10.27 30.12
CA TRP A 450 5.16 9.47 29.01
C TRP A 450 6.29 9.10 28.04
N THR A 451 6.07 8.04 27.27
CA THR A 451 6.88 7.61 26.13
C THR A 451 5.97 6.99 25.07
N ALA A 452 6.45 6.89 23.83
CA ALA A 452 5.74 6.18 22.77
C ALA A 452 5.35 4.76 23.22
N GLY A 453 6.30 3.97 23.73
CA GLY A 453 6.06 2.61 24.19
C GLY A 453 4.97 2.48 25.25
N LYS A 454 4.84 3.46 26.17
CA LYS A 454 3.76 3.49 27.17
C LYS A 454 2.41 3.84 26.57
N VAL A 455 2.37 4.81 25.64
CA VAL A 455 1.14 5.20 24.93
C VAL A 455 0.61 4.01 24.13
N LEU A 456 1.45 3.35 23.32
CA LEU A 456 1.04 2.22 22.50
C LEU A 456 0.59 1.02 23.35
N ARG A 457 1.31 0.71 24.43
CA ARG A 457 0.92 -0.35 25.38
C ARG A 457 -0.41 -0.06 26.07
N ALA A 458 -0.65 1.19 26.47
CA ALA A 458 -1.93 1.60 27.03
C ALA A 458 -3.09 1.41 26.04
N LEU A 459 -2.86 1.73 24.76
CA LEU A 459 -3.84 1.51 23.70
C LEU A 459 -4.11 0.02 23.48
N ARG A 460 -3.07 -0.81 23.28
CA ARG A 460 -3.23 -2.26 23.09
C ARG A 460 -3.95 -2.92 24.28
N THR A 461 -3.53 -2.62 25.51
CA THR A 461 -4.10 -3.25 26.72
C THR A 461 -5.58 -2.90 26.95
N THR A 462 -6.06 -1.79 26.39
CA THR A 462 -7.42 -1.27 26.68
C THR A 462 -8.35 -1.23 25.49
N ALA A 463 -7.88 -1.58 24.30
CA ALA A 463 -8.71 -1.72 23.12
C ALA A 463 -9.84 -2.74 23.35
N ARG A 464 -10.92 -2.59 22.59
CA ARG A 464 -12.10 -3.45 22.67
C ARG A 464 -12.11 -4.41 21.48
N PRO A 465 -11.88 -5.72 21.68
CA PRO A 465 -12.00 -6.70 20.61
C PRO A 465 -13.40 -6.73 20.00
N LEU A 466 -13.45 -6.84 18.68
CA LEU A 466 -14.65 -7.16 17.93
C LEU A 466 -14.90 -8.68 17.97
N PRO A 467 -16.14 -9.12 18.24
CA PRO A 467 -16.51 -10.53 18.16
C PRO A 467 -16.30 -11.10 16.76
N GLY A 468 -15.83 -12.34 16.67
CA GLY A 468 -15.66 -13.06 15.39
C GLY A 468 -14.36 -12.77 14.64
N TYR A 469 -13.51 -11.86 15.15
CA TYR A 469 -12.21 -11.52 14.55
C TYR A 469 -11.06 -11.98 15.46
N THR A 470 -9.98 -12.47 14.85
CA THR A 470 -8.74 -12.85 15.55
C THR A 470 -7.82 -11.65 15.77
N SER A 471 -6.73 -11.79 16.52
CA SER A 471 -5.74 -10.71 16.64
C SER A 471 -5.05 -10.38 15.31
N LEU A 472 -4.91 -11.33 14.39
CA LEU A 472 -4.39 -11.07 13.04
C LEU A 472 -5.31 -10.14 12.24
N ASP A 473 -6.59 -10.10 12.60
CA ASP A 473 -7.59 -9.28 11.94
C ASP A 473 -7.68 -7.85 12.43
N GLN A 474 -7.46 -7.65 13.73
CA GLN A 474 -7.85 -6.42 14.41
C GLN A 474 -6.82 -5.95 15.45
N GLY A 475 -5.70 -6.65 15.60
CA GLY A 475 -4.76 -6.43 16.69
C GLY A 475 -5.45 -6.59 18.03
N ALA A 476 -5.35 -5.55 18.86
CA ALA A 476 -6.04 -5.50 20.15
C ALA A 476 -7.54 -5.09 20.06
N GLY A 477 -8.02 -4.71 18.87
CA GLY A 477 -9.39 -4.25 18.64
C GLY A 477 -9.53 -2.73 18.57
N VAL A 478 -10.75 -2.23 18.78
CA VAL A 478 -11.08 -0.80 18.64
C VAL A 478 -10.50 0.02 19.79
N VAL A 479 -9.75 1.07 19.45
CA VAL A 479 -9.11 1.98 20.41
C VAL A 479 -10.13 2.71 21.29
N ARG A 480 -9.76 2.97 22.57
CA ARG A 480 -10.59 3.71 23.53
C ARG A 480 -9.77 4.75 24.30
N VAL A 481 -9.86 6.03 23.92
CA VAL A 481 -9.00 7.12 24.47
C VAL A 481 -9.05 7.20 25.99
N GLY A 482 -10.25 7.25 26.58
CA GLY A 482 -10.40 7.39 28.03
C GLY A 482 -9.82 6.21 28.82
N ALA A 483 -10.02 4.98 28.34
CA ALA A 483 -9.46 3.79 29.00
C ALA A 483 -7.93 3.74 28.87
N ALA A 484 -7.41 4.10 27.70
CA ALA A 484 -5.97 4.21 27.46
C ALA A 484 -5.32 5.27 28.35
N TRP A 485 -5.97 6.42 28.57
CA TRP A 485 -5.49 7.44 29.50
C TRP A 485 -5.35 6.91 30.94
N GLU A 486 -6.35 6.18 31.44
CA GLU A 486 -6.29 5.56 32.76
C GLU A 486 -5.17 4.50 32.85
N ALA A 487 -4.96 3.72 31.79
CA ALA A 487 -3.85 2.76 31.73
C ALA A 487 -2.48 3.46 31.69
N LEU A 488 -2.36 4.57 30.96
CA LEU A 488 -1.12 5.36 30.89
C LEU A 488 -0.74 5.92 32.27
N LYS A 489 -1.72 6.44 33.04
CA LYS A 489 -1.49 6.87 34.43
C LYS A 489 -0.96 5.76 35.34
N ARG A 490 -1.48 4.54 35.20
CA ARG A 490 -0.98 3.37 35.95
C ARG A 490 0.46 3.03 35.53
N GLN A 491 0.74 3.05 34.23
CA GLN A 491 2.06 2.75 33.67
C GLN A 491 3.12 3.83 33.98
N ALA A 492 2.73 5.08 34.22
CA ALA A 492 3.68 6.18 34.43
C ALA A 492 4.69 5.89 35.56
N LYS A 493 4.26 5.13 36.59
CA LYS A 493 5.08 4.73 37.75
C LYS A 493 6.07 3.60 37.45
N HIS A 494 5.92 2.90 36.33
CA HIS A 494 6.82 1.81 35.94
C HIS A 494 8.13 2.40 35.40
N ALA A 495 9.20 2.31 36.20
CA ALA A 495 10.49 2.92 35.91
C ALA A 495 11.16 2.31 34.67
N THR A 496 11.19 0.97 34.57
CA THR A 496 11.79 0.27 33.42
C THR A 496 11.11 0.64 32.11
N GLY A 497 9.77 0.76 32.10
CA GLY A 497 9.02 1.16 30.91
C GLY A 497 9.28 2.59 30.46
N GLN A 498 9.94 3.44 31.25
CA GLN A 498 10.44 4.73 30.75
C GLN A 498 11.68 4.52 29.87
N LEU A 499 12.48 3.48 30.09
CA LEU A 499 13.74 3.27 29.37
C LEU A 499 13.54 2.50 28.05
N ILE A 500 12.42 1.78 27.93
CA ILE A 500 12.16 0.85 26.84
C ILE A 500 11.23 1.49 25.81
N ALA A 501 11.65 1.49 24.54
CA ALA A 501 10.84 1.87 23.39
C ALA A 501 9.84 0.76 23.00
N GLY A 502 10.26 -0.49 23.11
CA GLY A 502 9.42 -1.67 22.81
C GLY A 502 10.13 -2.98 23.13
N TRP A 503 9.58 -4.09 22.63
CA TRP A 503 10.14 -5.43 22.82
C TRP A 503 10.46 -6.07 21.49
N LYS A 504 11.68 -6.55 21.32
CA LYS A 504 12.06 -7.38 20.18
C LYS A 504 11.63 -8.80 20.50
N VAL A 505 10.65 -9.29 19.74
CA VAL A 505 10.22 -10.68 19.72
C VAL A 505 10.68 -11.27 18.40
N GLU A 506 11.31 -12.45 18.48
CA GLU A 506 11.78 -13.24 17.35
C GLU A 506 11.36 -14.70 17.57
N THR A 507 10.65 -15.25 16.60
CA THR A 507 10.23 -16.64 16.59
C THR A 507 10.29 -17.18 15.16
N PRO A 508 10.66 -18.46 14.97
CA PRO A 508 10.70 -19.06 13.65
C PRO A 508 9.35 -18.95 12.92
N VAL A 509 9.44 -18.66 11.62
CA VAL A 509 8.31 -18.70 10.67
C VAL A 509 8.61 -19.81 9.65
N PRO A 510 8.13 -21.05 9.88
CA PRO A 510 8.44 -22.18 9.01
C PRO A 510 8.06 -21.99 7.53
N SER A 511 7.06 -21.15 7.24
CA SER A 511 6.67 -20.78 5.87
C SER A 511 7.66 -19.86 5.16
N ALA A 512 8.56 -19.21 5.90
CA ALA A 512 9.60 -18.33 5.38
C ALA A 512 10.98 -18.70 5.98
N PRO A 513 11.61 -19.80 5.53
CA PRO A 513 12.85 -20.31 6.12
C PRO A 513 13.97 -19.27 6.17
N GLY A 514 14.65 -19.16 7.31
CA GLY A 514 15.72 -18.17 7.52
C GLY A 514 15.23 -16.79 7.97
N THR A 515 13.93 -16.64 8.20
CA THR A 515 13.33 -15.43 8.76
C THR A 515 12.64 -15.73 10.10
N ASP A 516 12.82 -14.81 11.05
CA ASP A 516 12.09 -14.81 12.31
C ASP A 516 11.04 -13.71 12.25
N GLY A 517 9.84 -14.02 12.72
CA GLY A 517 8.70 -13.11 12.81
C GLY A 517 8.51 -12.60 14.24
N SER A 518 7.62 -11.61 14.39
CA SER A 518 7.12 -11.20 15.72
C SER A 518 5.92 -12.04 16.18
N GLY A 519 5.31 -12.79 15.27
CA GLY A 519 4.33 -13.85 15.53
C GLY A 519 4.87 -15.21 15.07
N SER A 520 4.47 -16.27 15.78
CA SER A 520 4.79 -17.64 15.37
C SER A 520 3.72 -18.11 14.38
N TYR A 521 4.09 -18.26 13.11
CA TYR A 521 3.15 -18.49 12.02
C TYR A 521 3.42 -19.79 11.28
N TRP A 522 2.44 -20.69 11.28
CA TRP A 522 2.54 -22.05 10.74
C TRP A 522 1.59 -22.24 9.56
N ARG A 523 2.07 -21.88 8.36
CA ARG A 523 1.41 -22.11 7.06
C ARG A 523 2.20 -23.13 6.22
N VAL A 524 2.36 -24.34 6.74
CA VAL A 524 3.25 -25.38 6.16
C VAL A 524 2.55 -26.69 5.81
N GLY A 525 1.32 -26.58 5.28
CA GLY A 525 0.54 -27.73 4.82
C GLY A 525 0.04 -28.59 5.98
N ALA A 526 0.04 -29.91 5.80
CA ALA A 526 -0.37 -30.85 6.83
C ALA A 526 0.63 -31.02 7.99
N TYR A 527 1.80 -30.38 7.93
CA TYR A 527 2.80 -30.48 9.00
C TYR A 527 2.39 -29.70 10.25
N LEU A 528 2.53 -30.34 11.40
CA LEU A 528 2.44 -29.72 12.72
C LEU A 528 3.62 -30.20 13.56
N PRO A 529 4.25 -29.33 14.36
CA PRO A 529 5.36 -29.73 15.21
C PRO A 529 4.90 -30.79 16.21
N ALA A 530 5.76 -31.79 16.43
CA ALA A 530 5.46 -32.87 17.36
C ALA A 530 5.40 -32.36 18.81
N ARG A 531 4.73 -33.10 19.70
CA ARG A 531 4.52 -32.68 21.10
C ARG A 531 5.83 -32.46 21.88
N ASP A 532 6.90 -33.15 21.50
CA ASP A 532 8.24 -33.04 22.05
C ASP A 532 9.07 -31.92 21.41
N GLU A 533 8.70 -31.46 20.21
CA GLU A 533 9.27 -30.27 19.61
C GLU A 533 8.78 -29.02 20.35
N ARG A 534 9.68 -28.05 20.55
CA ARG A 534 9.37 -26.77 21.21
C ARG A 534 9.59 -25.62 20.24
N VAL A 535 8.55 -24.83 20.04
CA VAL A 535 8.67 -23.56 19.34
C VAL A 535 9.41 -22.59 20.26
N SER A 536 10.45 -21.95 19.73
CA SER A 536 11.29 -21.03 20.49
C SER A 536 10.87 -19.60 20.19
N VAL A 537 10.67 -18.83 21.25
CA VAL A 537 10.38 -17.39 21.15
C VAL A 537 11.47 -16.67 21.93
N GLU A 538 12.34 -15.96 21.24
CA GLU A 538 13.33 -15.09 21.86
C GLU A 538 12.75 -13.70 22.08
N VAL A 539 12.94 -13.16 23.28
CA VAL A 539 12.50 -11.81 23.63
C VAL A 539 13.63 -11.01 24.26
N SER A 540 13.77 -9.74 23.85
CA SER A 540 14.70 -8.78 24.44
C SER A 540 14.11 -7.36 24.45
N PRO A 541 14.49 -6.51 25.42
CA PRO A 541 14.04 -5.12 25.46
C PRO A 541 14.73 -4.27 24.40
N ILE A 542 13.99 -3.35 23.78
CA ILE A 542 14.53 -2.31 22.92
C ILE A 542 14.63 -1.03 23.74
N PHE A 543 15.84 -0.67 24.19
CA PHE A 543 16.07 0.59 24.90
C PHE A 543 16.11 1.78 23.94
N TYR A 544 15.69 2.95 24.42
CA TYR A 544 15.98 4.21 23.73
C TYR A 544 17.49 4.48 23.70
N ASP A 545 17.95 5.20 22.66
CA ASP A 545 19.39 5.40 22.41
C ASP A 545 20.09 6.28 23.45
N ASP A 546 19.33 7.14 24.13
CA ASP A 546 19.82 8.04 25.17
C ASP A 546 19.96 7.37 26.55
N VAL A 547 19.56 6.09 26.67
CA VAL A 547 19.64 5.35 27.93
C VAL A 547 21.08 4.88 28.16
N SER A 548 21.69 5.37 29.25
CA SER A 548 23.03 4.97 29.66
C SER A 548 23.12 3.51 30.12
N ASP A 549 24.29 2.90 30.02
CA ASP A 549 24.55 1.53 30.51
C ASP A 549 24.20 1.37 31.99
N ALA A 550 24.42 2.41 32.81
CA ALA A 550 24.05 2.39 34.23
C ALA A 550 22.53 2.38 34.45
N GLN A 551 21.75 3.00 33.57
CA GLN A 551 20.28 2.90 33.59
C GLN A 551 19.83 1.54 33.08
N LYS A 552 20.41 1.03 31.97
CA LYS A 552 20.13 -0.31 31.45
C LYS A 552 20.41 -1.39 32.50
N ASN A 553 21.57 -1.36 33.17
CA ASN A 553 21.93 -2.33 34.21
C ASN A 553 20.99 -2.33 35.43
N ARG A 554 20.28 -1.23 35.67
CA ARG A 554 19.25 -1.11 36.72
C ARG A 554 17.84 -1.44 36.23
N ALA A 555 17.62 -1.50 34.92
CA ALA A 555 16.37 -1.93 34.33
C ALA A 555 16.16 -3.41 34.66
N PHE A 556 15.08 -3.69 35.38
CA PHE A 556 14.73 -5.03 35.81
C PHE A 556 13.21 -5.14 35.87
N ASP A 557 12.66 -6.14 35.21
CA ASP A 557 11.25 -6.48 35.25
C ASP A 557 11.09 -7.99 35.46
N ASP A 558 10.07 -8.35 36.24
CA ASP A 558 9.60 -9.72 36.42
C ASP A 558 8.27 -9.86 35.67
N PHE A 559 8.15 -10.94 34.90
CA PHE A 559 7.07 -11.18 33.96
C PHE A 559 6.28 -12.40 34.36
N ASP A 560 4.97 -12.22 34.47
CA ASP A 560 4.02 -13.32 34.50
C ASP A 560 3.68 -13.73 33.05
N LEU A 561 3.72 -15.03 32.76
CA LEU A 561 3.41 -15.59 31.45
C LEU A 561 2.05 -16.30 31.47
N ASP A 562 1.27 -16.06 30.43
CA ASP A 562 -0.05 -16.67 30.26
C ASP A 562 -0.27 -17.07 28.80
N THR A 563 -1.13 -18.07 28.59
CA THR A 563 -1.55 -18.52 27.26
C THR A 563 -3.06 -18.72 27.22
N ASP A 564 -3.72 -18.24 26.16
CA ASP A 564 -5.19 -18.20 26.09
C ASP A 564 -5.83 -19.33 25.25
N ALA A 565 -5.02 -20.15 24.58
CA ALA A 565 -5.50 -21.25 23.76
C ALA A 565 -5.25 -22.61 24.41
N SER A 566 -6.27 -23.46 24.40
CA SER A 566 -6.19 -24.77 25.08
C SER A 566 -5.16 -25.74 24.46
N TRP A 567 -4.76 -25.50 23.20
CA TRP A 567 -3.74 -26.27 22.48
C TRP A 567 -2.33 -25.67 22.59
N LEU A 568 -2.18 -24.49 23.20
CA LEU A 568 -0.92 -23.78 23.38
C LEU A 568 -0.51 -23.84 24.85
N ARG A 569 0.78 -24.11 25.12
CA ARG A 569 1.33 -24.08 26.48
C ARG A 569 2.72 -23.50 26.48
N VAL A 570 3.05 -22.73 27.50
CA VAL A 570 4.42 -22.29 27.82
C VAL A 570 5.01 -23.17 28.92
N ASP A 571 6.30 -23.49 28.82
CA ASP A 571 6.95 -24.45 29.74
C ASP A 571 7.13 -23.92 31.19
N ARG A 572 6.89 -22.62 31.44
CA ARG A 572 7.01 -21.98 32.76
C ARG A 572 6.03 -20.81 32.91
N GLY A 573 5.70 -20.45 34.15
CA GLY A 573 4.71 -19.41 34.46
C GLY A 573 5.23 -17.98 34.54
N GLY A 574 6.55 -17.75 34.47
CA GLY A 574 7.13 -16.42 34.55
C GLY A 574 8.64 -16.42 34.35
N PHE A 575 9.23 -15.22 34.24
CA PHE A 575 10.67 -15.01 34.09
C PHE A 575 11.05 -13.56 34.41
N ALA A 576 12.33 -13.31 34.70
CA ALA A 576 12.83 -11.96 34.93
C ALA A 576 13.91 -11.59 33.90
N LEU A 577 13.90 -10.33 33.46
CA LEU A 577 14.93 -9.77 32.60
C LEU A 577 15.67 -8.63 33.29
N ARG A 578 16.98 -8.53 33.05
CA ARG A 578 17.82 -7.43 33.50
C ARG A 578 18.63 -6.86 32.34
N GLY A 579 18.65 -5.54 32.22
CA GLY A 579 19.42 -4.86 31.17
C GLY A 579 19.05 -5.34 29.78
N GLU A 580 20.06 -5.57 28.94
CA GLU A 580 19.91 -5.99 27.53
C GLU A 580 19.85 -7.51 27.36
N ALA A 581 19.67 -8.27 28.45
CA ALA A 581 19.54 -9.71 28.35
C ALA A 581 18.36 -10.11 27.44
N SER A 582 18.56 -11.16 26.66
CA SER A 582 17.48 -11.87 25.98
C SER A 582 17.08 -13.11 26.76
N GLU A 583 15.85 -13.56 26.54
CA GLU A 583 15.32 -14.77 27.12
C GLU A 583 14.61 -15.61 26.07
N THR A 584 14.85 -16.93 26.07
CA THR A 584 14.17 -17.86 25.18
C THR A 584 13.02 -18.55 25.91
N LEU A 585 11.79 -18.25 25.48
CA LEU A 585 10.57 -18.94 25.89
C LEU A 585 10.33 -20.16 24.99
N LYS A 586 9.86 -21.25 25.58
CA LYS A 586 9.56 -22.49 24.86
C LYS A 586 8.07 -22.78 24.92
N LEU A 587 7.47 -22.96 23.74
CA LEU A 587 6.05 -23.24 23.56
C LEU A 587 5.84 -24.66 23.05
N ALA A 588 4.85 -25.34 23.60
CA ALA A 588 4.39 -26.65 23.16
C ALA A 588 3.03 -26.53 22.48
N LEU A 589 2.89 -27.15 21.31
CA LEU A 589 1.66 -27.19 20.53
C LEU A 589 1.02 -28.59 20.62
N ASP A 590 -0.29 -28.64 20.91
CA ASP A 590 -1.07 -29.88 20.92
C ASP A 590 -1.66 -30.14 19.53
N ALA A 591 -0.89 -30.85 18.69
CA ALA A 591 -1.29 -31.20 17.33
C ALA A 591 -2.63 -31.97 17.26
N LYS A 592 -2.96 -32.77 18.28
CA LYS A 592 -4.24 -33.49 18.33
C LYS A 592 -5.40 -32.51 18.42
N ARG A 593 -5.31 -31.50 19.29
CA ARG A 593 -6.37 -30.48 19.44
C ARG A 593 -6.47 -29.58 18.20
N LEU A 594 -5.34 -29.22 17.60
CA LEU A 594 -5.31 -28.40 16.38
C LEU A 594 -6.02 -29.10 15.21
N THR A 595 -5.81 -30.41 15.04
CA THR A 595 -6.38 -31.21 13.94
C THR A 595 -7.86 -31.57 14.12
N GLU A 596 -8.48 -31.27 15.27
CA GLU A 596 -9.93 -31.47 15.47
C GLU A 596 -10.78 -30.56 14.56
N LYS A 597 -10.22 -29.42 14.12
CA LYS A 597 -10.91 -28.47 13.24
C LYS A 597 -9.97 -27.93 12.18
N VAL A 598 -10.39 -28.03 10.92
CA VAL A 598 -9.75 -27.35 9.79
C VAL A 598 -9.96 -25.85 9.88
N GLY A 599 -8.95 -25.07 9.52
CA GLY A 599 -8.98 -23.61 9.46
C GLY A 599 -7.84 -22.96 10.22
N LEU A 600 -8.00 -21.66 10.46
CA LEU A 600 -7.08 -20.84 11.24
C LEU A 600 -7.32 -21.03 12.74
N HIS A 601 -6.24 -21.33 13.47
CA HIS A 601 -6.19 -21.33 14.93
C HIS A 601 -5.24 -20.24 15.40
N VAL A 602 -5.71 -19.33 16.24
CA VAL A 602 -4.89 -18.26 16.84
C VAL A 602 -4.96 -18.38 18.35
N GLY A 603 -3.79 -18.43 18.98
CA GLY A 603 -3.60 -18.31 20.42
C GLY A 603 -2.50 -17.30 20.70
N HIS A 604 -2.33 -16.92 21.95
CA HIS A 604 -1.34 -15.94 22.36
C HIS A 604 -0.50 -16.46 23.51
N LEU A 605 0.77 -16.10 23.48
CA LEU A 605 1.60 -15.98 24.67
C LEU A 605 1.58 -14.51 25.09
N THR A 606 1.14 -14.21 26.31
CA THR A 606 1.15 -12.85 26.85
C THR A 606 2.07 -12.76 28.05
N ALA A 607 2.97 -11.78 28.04
CA ALA A 607 3.81 -11.45 29.19
C ALA A 607 3.29 -10.19 29.87
N LYS A 608 3.14 -10.22 31.20
CA LYS A 608 2.61 -9.09 31.99
C LYS A 608 3.60 -8.67 33.06
N VAL A 609 3.72 -7.36 33.29
CA VAL A 609 4.45 -6.77 34.40
C VAL A 609 3.45 -6.05 35.29
N ALA A 610 3.35 -6.47 36.56
CA ALA A 610 2.39 -5.93 37.52
C ALA A 610 0.94 -5.89 36.97
N GLY A 611 0.54 -6.96 36.26
CA GLY A 611 -0.79 -7.10 35.67
C GLY A 611 -1.05 -6.27 34.38
N ILE A 612 -0.03 -5.58 33.86
CA ILE A 612 -0.11 -4.82 32.60
C ILE A 612 0.62 -5.61 31.51
N GLU A 613 -0.02 -5.82 30.36
CA GLU A 613 0.61 -6.48 29.21
C GLU A 613 1.86 -5.73 28.78
N ALA A 614 2.99 -6.43 28.71
CA ALA A 614 4.26 -5.87 28.27
C ALA A 614 4.51 -6.15 26.79
N PHE A 615 4.35 -7.42 26.40
CA PHE A 615 4.34 -7.88 25.02
C PHE A 615 3.42 -9.09 24.90
N ARG A 616 3.02 -9.35 23.66
CA ARG A 616 2.20 -10.49 23.26
C ARG A 616 2.85 -11.11 22.03
N VAL A 617 2.73 -12.42 21.90
CA VAL A 617 3.19 -13.17 20.74
C VAL A 617 2.01 -13.96 20.20
N PRO A 618 1.43 -13.58 19.04
CA PRO A 618 0.44 -14.41 18.40
C PRO A 618 1.10 -15.69 17.90
N VAL A 619 0.45 -16.81 18.17
CA VAL A 619 0.80 -18.14 17.68
C VAL A 619 -0.35 -18.60 16.82
N SER A 620 -0.08 -18.76 15.53
CA SER A 620 -1.08 -18.95 14.50
C SER A 620 -0.75 -20.21 13.70
N VAL A 621 -1.71 -21.11 13.62
CA VAL A 621 -1.58 -22.40 12.93
C VAL A 621 -2.70 -22.55 11.93
N ILE A 622 -2.36 -22.81 10.67
CA ILE A 622 -3.32 -23.09 9.61
C ILE A 622 -3.38 -24.60 9.41
N VAL A 623 -4.54 -25.19 9.67
CA VAL A 623 -4.83 -26.59 9.34
C VAL A 623 -5.64 -26.59 8.04
N PRO A 624 -5.06 -26.91 6.87
CA PRO A 624 -5.75 -26.81 5.59
C PRO A 624 -6.71 -27.98 5.37
N SER A 625 -7.64 -27.82 4.43
CA SER A 625 -8.47 -28.92 3.94
C SER A 625 -7.62 -29.89 3.10
N PRO A 626 -7.57 -31.20 3.44
CA PRO A 626 -6.70 -32.14 2.73
C PRO A 626 -7.32 -32.60 1.41
N PHE A 627 -6.52 -32.69 0.34
CA PHE A 627 -6.92 -33.22 -0.97
C PHE A 627 -6.25 -34.57 -1.33
N ALA A 628 -5.67 -35.27 -0.34
CA ALA A 628 -4.95 -36.51 -0.57
C ALA A 628 -5.83 -37.62 -1.21
N ASP A 629 -7.07 -37.75 -0.76
CA ASP A 629 -7.98 -38.84 -1.17
C ASP A 629 -9.15 -38.38 -2.06
N VAL A 630 -9.28 -37.08 -2.30
CA VAL A 630 -10.40 -36.49 -3.07
C VAL A 630 -9.91 -35.33 -3.93
N ARG A 631 -10.43 -35.22 -5.15
CA ARG A 631 -10.06 -34.13 -6.07
C ARG A 631 -10.87 -32.87 -5.94
N THR A 632 -12.16 -33.06 -5.66
CA THR A 632 -13.13 -31.99 -5.60
C THR A 632 -13.65 -31.92 -4.18
N ARG A 633 -13.58 -30.73 -3.61
CA ARG A 633 -14.29 -30.40 -2.37
C ARG A 633 -15.28 -29.29 -2.64
N VAL A 634 -16.38 -29.34 -1.89
CA VAL A 634 -17.42 -28.33 -1.93
C VAL A 634 -17.51 -27.72 -0.54
N TYR A 635 -17.41 -26.40 -0.51
CA TYR A 635 -17.61 -25.57 0.66
C TYR A 635 -18.90 -24.77 0.44
N SER A 636 -19.61 -24.47 1.51
CA SER A 636 -20.84 -23.69 1.40
C SER A 636 -21.13 -22.99 2.71
N GLY A 637 -21.80 -21.85 2.64
CA GLY A 637 -22.16 -21.11 3.84
C GLY A 637 -23.20 -20.03 3.58
N ALA A 638 -23.38 -19.22 4.61
CA ALA A 638 -24.16 -18.00 4.60
C ALA A 638 -23.31 -16.91 5.25
N LEU A 639 -23.28 -15.72 4.66
CA LEU A 639 -22.50 -14.59 5.14
C LEU A 639 -23.44 -13.40 5.34
N GLU A 640 -23.40 -12.80 6.52
CA GLU A 640 -24.01 -11.48 6.69
C GLU A 640 -23.20 -10.44 5.90
N ALA A 641 -23.76 -9.25 5.72
CA ALA A 641 -23.05 -8.16 5.07
C ALA A 641 -21.74 -7.85 5.81
N GLY A 642 -20.63 -7.85 5.07
CA GLY A 642 -19.29 -7.59 5.58
C GLY A 642 -18.55 -8.81 6.13
N ASP A 643 -19.17 -10.00 6.16
CA ASP A 643 -18.53 -11.22 6.66
C ASP A 643 -17.62 -11.87 5.61
N ILE A 644 -16.59 -12.55 6.11
CA ILE A 644 -15.61 -13.30 5.33
C ILE A 644 -15.58 -14.74 5.84
N ALA A 645 -15.64 -15.69 4.91
CA ALA A 645 -15.35 -17.09 5.17
C ALA A 645 -14.00 -17.47 4.56
N ARG A 646 -13.01 -17.72 5.41
CA ARG A 646 -11.67 -18.18 5.01
C ARG A 646 -11.63 -19.66 4.76
N THR A 647 -11.17 -20.07 3.57
CA THR A 647 -11.00 -21.48 3.22
C THR A 647 -9.55 -21.76 2.85
N PHE A 648 -8.86 -22.56 3.66
CA PHE A 648 -7.49 -22.96 3.39
C PHE A 648 -7.44 -24.30 2.66
N VAL A 649 -6.75 -24.35 1.52
CA VAL A 649 -6.59 -25.55 0.69
C VAL A 649 -5.12 -25.82 0.41
N GLU A 650 -4.67 -27.04 0.65
CA GLU A 650 -3.31 -27.46 0.31
C GLU A 650 -3.29 -28.02 -1.11
N VAL A 651 -2.37 -27.51 -1.95
CA VAL A 651 -2.17 -28.03 -3.31
C VAL A 651 -1.61 -29.46 -3.22
N PRO A 652 -2.32 -30.48 -3.73
CA PRO A 652 -1.84 -31.85 -3.62
C PRO A 652 -0.61 -32.07 -4.53
N PRO A 653 0.36 -32.91 -4.10
CA PRO A 653 1.55 -33.20 -4.90
C PRO A 653 1.21 -33.63 -6.33
N GLY A 654 1.86 -33.02 -7.32
CA GLY A 654 1.68 -33.32 -8.73
C GLY A 654 0.44 -32.67 -9.38
N ALA A 655 -0.34 -31.87 -8.66
CA ALA A 655 -1.34 -31.01 -9.27
C ALA A 655 -0.68 -30.02 -10.24
N THR A 656 -1.29 -29.85 -11.41
CA THR A 656 -0.85 -28.92 -12.45
C THR A 656 -1.87 -27.83 -12.73
N ALA A 657 -3.09 -27.97 -12.19
CA ALA A 657 -4.09 -26.90 -12.20
C ALA A 657 -5.06 -27.01 -11.01
N MET A 658 -5.61 -25.86 -10.61
CA MET A 658 -6.67 -25.69 -9.64
C MET A 658 -7.81 -24.91 -10.32
N VAL A 659 -9.02 -25.43 -10.24
CA VAL A 659 -10.24 -24.79 -10.73
C VAL A 659 -11.15 -24.51 -9.55
N ILE A 660 -11.56 -23.26 -9.41
CA ILE A 660 -12.48 -22.81 -8.36
C ILE A 660 -13.72 -22.27 -9.03
N ALA A 661 -14.89 -22.71 -8.58
CA ALA A 661 -16.19 -22.17 -9.01
C ALA A 661 -16.97 -21.72 -7.76
N LEU A 662 -17.33 -20.45 -7.69
CA LEU A 662 -18.17 -19.85 -6.66
C LEU A 662 -19.53 -19.52 -7.26
N GLU A 663 -20.59 -20.04 -6.64
CA GLU A 663 -21.96 -19.97 -7.13
C GLU A 663 -22.93 -19.60 -6.00
N THR A 664 -24.08 -19.04 -6.38
CA THR A 664 -25.21 -18.89 -5.45
C THR A 664 -26.12 -20.11 -5.49
N PRO A 665 -26.50 -20.71 -4.34
CA PRO A 665 -27.48 -21.79 -4.29
C PRO A 665 -28.82 -21.41 -4.94
N LYS A 666 -29.40 -22.35 -5.69
CA LYS A 666 -30.69 -22.15 -6.36
C LYS A 666 -31.78 -21.75 -5.36
N GLY A 667 -32.51 -20.67 -5.68
CA GLY A 667 -33.62 -20.17 -4.87
C GLY A 667 -33.22 -19.42 -3.60
N ARG A 668 -31.93 -19.09 -3.45
CA ARG A 668 -31.41 -18.26 -2.35
C ARG A 668 -30.85 -16.95 -2.89
N TYR A 669 -30.79 -15.94 -2.02
CA TYR A 669 -29.99 -14.74 -2.26
C TYR A 669 -28.51 -15.06 -2.09
N GLY A 670 -27.68 -14.45 -2.92
CA GLY A 670 -26.23 -14.53 -2.88
C GLY A 670 -25.65 -13.39 -3.72
N ASP A 671 -24.71 -12.68 -3.13
CA ASP A 671 -23.89 -11.62 -3.72
C ASP A 671 -22.55 -11.67 -2.99
N THR A 672 -21.59 -12.38 -3.59
CA THR A 672 -20.33 -12.75 -2.97
C THR A 672 -19.15 -12.63 -3.92
N TRP A 673 -17.98 -12.35 -3.36
CA TRP A 673 -16.71 -12.30 -4.06
C TRP A 673 -15.82 -13.45 -3.63
N LEU A 674 -15.05 -14.00 -4.58
CA LEU A 674 -13.89 -14.84 -4.30
C LEU A 674 -12.64 -13.95 -4.30
N LEU A 675 -11.92 -13.94 -3.19
CA LEU A 675 -10.66 -13.22 -3.00
C LEU A 675 -9.57 -14.26 -2.71
N PRO A 676 -8.80 -14.70 -3.72
CA PRO A 676 -7.79 -15.73 -3.54
C PRO A 676 -6.41 -15.15 -3.20
N TYR A 677 -5.69 -15.86 -2.35
CA TYR A 677 -4.33 -15.55 -1.92
C TYR A 677 -3.40 -16.73 -2.14
N ASP A 678 -2.23 -16.46 -2.70
CA ASP A 678 -1.19 -17.45 -2.91
C ASP A 678 -0.60 -17.94 -1.55
N PRO A 679 0.24 -18.99 -1.55
CA PRO A 679 0.85 -19.52 -0.33
C PRO A 679 1.73 -18.54 0.46
N ASP A 680 2.24 -17.49 -0.17
CA ASP A 680 3.01 -16.42 0.48
C ASP A 680 2.10 -15.30 1.02
N GLY A 681 0.77 -15.40 0.84
CA GLY A 681 -0.18 -14.38 1.28
C GLY A 681 -0.44 -13.27 0.27
N ARG A 682 0.07 -13.39 -0.96
CA ARG A 682 -0.15 -12.35 -1.98
C ARG A 682 -1.55 -12.44 -2.56
N PRO A 683 -2.24 -11.31 -2.75
CA PRO A 683 -3.51 -11.31 -3.45
C PRO A 683 -3.36 -11.71 -4.92
N VAL A 684 -4.35 -12.43 -5.44
CA VAL A 684 -4.34 -12.99 -6.80
C VAL A 684 -5.66 -12.67 -7.51
N ALA A 685 -5.63 -11.90 -8.60
CA ALA A 685 -6.84 -11.50 -9.36
C ALA A 685 -7.92 -10.85 -8.47
N GLU A 686 -7.52 -9.85 -7.69
CA GLU A 686 -8.42 -9.19 -6.75
C GLU A 686 -9.64 -8.58 -7.43
N TRP A 687 -10.81 -8.78 -6.82
CA TRP A 687 -12.07 -8.20 -7.29
C TRP A 687 -12.42 -8.54 -8.75
N GLU A 688 -11.90 -9.65 -9.29
CA GLU A 688 -12.25 -10.16 -10.63
C GLU A 688 -13.34 -11.24 -10.59
N HIS A 689 -13.59 -11.83 -9.42
CA HIS A 689 -14.37 -13.06 -9.28
C HIS A 689 -15.64 -12.86 -8.45
N HIS A 690 -16.73 -12.48 -9.12
CA HIS A 690 -18.03 -12.16 -8.53
C HIS A 690 -19.11 -13.21 -8.85
N ALA A 691 -19.88 -13.60 -7.83
CA ALA A 691 -21.04 -14.48 -7.98
C ALA A 691 -22.29 -13.81 -7.38
N SER A 692 -23.33 -13.67 -8.19
CA SER A 692 -24.57 -12.96 -7.83
C SER A 692 -25.80 -13.68 -8.36
N SER A 693 -26.75 -13.94 -7.45
CA SER A 693 -28.11 -14.39 -7.79
C SER A 693 -28.91 -13.37 -8.57
N ARG A 694 -28.64 -12.07 -8.41
CA ARG A 694 -29.35 -10.98 -9.10
C ARG A 694 -28.96 -10.91 -10.57
N ASP A 695 -27.66 -11.07 -10.82
CA ASP A 695 -27.07 -10.94 -12.15
C ASP A 695 -26.93 -12.31 -12.85
N GLY A 696 -27.16 -13.41 -12.12
CA GLY A 696 -26.96 -14.77 -12.62
C GLY A 696 -25.48 -15.10 -12.86
N THR A 697 -24.57 -14.38 -12.20
CA THR A 697 -23.12 -14.54 -12.38
C THR A 697 -22.57 -15.67 -11.52
N VAL A 698 -21.60 -16.38 -12.07
CA VAL A 698 -20.80 -17.41 -11.41
C VAL A 698 -19.34 -16.99 -11.53
N ALA A 699 -18.60 -17.06 -10.43
CA ALA A 699 -17.18 -16.76 -10.47
C ALA A 699 -16.40 -18.05 -10.72
N THR A 700 -15.57 -18.07 -11.76
CA THR A 700 -14.68 -19.20 -12.04
C THR A 700 -13.24 -18.71 -12.14
N MET A 701 -12.36 -19.31 -11.35
CA MET A 701 -10.92 -19.08 -11.41
C MET A 701 -10.21 -20.37 -11.83
N VAL A 702 -9.20 -20.25 -12.70
CA VAL A 702 -8.29 -21.33 -13.04
C VAL A 702 -6.86 -20.86 -12.78
N ARG A 703 -6.10 -21.64 -12.04
CA ARG A 703 -4.65 -21.47 -11.85
C ARG A 703 -3.95 -22.71 -12.34
N ALA A 704 -2.95 -22.58 -13.20
CA ALA A 704 -2.30 -23.73 -13.82
C ALA A 704 -0.85 -23.44 -14.18
N GLY A 705 -0.04 -24.50 -14.27
CA GLY A 705 1.38 -24.36 -14.57
C GLY A 705 2.10 -23.50 -13.53
N GLU A 706 2.80 -22.46 -14.00
CA GLU A 706 3.55 -21.52 -13.15
C GLU A 706 2.64 -20.69 -12.23
N ASP A 707 1.37 -20.50 -12.59
CA ASP A 707 0.41 -19.71 -11.80
C ASP A 707 -0.16 -20.49 -10.59
N LEU A 708 0.14 -21.80 -10.48
CA LEU A 708 -0.25 -22.64 -9.35
C LEU A 708 0.96 -22.93 -8.45
N ALA A 709 1.24 -22.01 -7.52
CA ALA A 709 2.26 -22.21 -6.51
C ALA A 709 1.91 -23.38 -5.57
N PRO A 710 2.89 -24.25 -5.21
CA PRO A 710 2.69 -25.29 -4.20
C PRO A 710 2.54 -24.68 -2.81
N GLY A 711 1.77 -25.33 -1.94
CA GLY A 711 1.56 -24.88 -0.56
C GLY A 711 0.08 -24.69 -0.21
N VAL A 712 -0.18 -23.91 0.84
CA VAL A 712 -1.53 -23.66 1.34
C VAL A 712 -2.07 -22.35 0.75
N TRP A 713 -3.04 -22.45 -0.14
CA TRP A 713 -3.80 -21.31 -0.64
C TRP A 713 -4.91 -20.91 0.34
N GLU A 714 -5.18 -19.61 0.42
CA GLU A 714 -6.30 -19.03 1.17
C GLU A 714 -7.33 -18.53 0.16
N LEU A 715 -8.55 -19.04 0.24
CA LEU A 715 -9.66 -18.76 -0.67
C LEU A 715 -10.79 -18.12 0.13
N ASP A 716 -10.81 -16.79 0.15
CA ASP A 716 -11.75 -16.03 0.95
C ASP A 716 -13.03 -15.79 0.17
N THR A 717 -14.15 -16.23 0.75
CA THR A 717 -15.48 -15.85 0.25
C THR A 717 -15.99 -14.67 1.05
N TYR A 718 -16.23 -13.56 0.37
CA TYR A 718 -16.61 -12.30 1.00
C TYR A 718 -18.06 -11.94 0.65
N GLY A 719 -18.90 -11.76 1.67
CA GLY A 719 -20.22 -11.17 1.54
C GLY A 719 -20.10 -9.65 1.59
N SER A 720 -20.28 -8.98 0.45
CA SER A 720 -20.17 -7.52 0.35
C SER A 720 -20.86 -6.80 1.52
N PHE A 721 -20.19 -5.82 2.14
CA PHE A 721 -20.79 -4.95 3.15
C PHE A 721 -22.01 -4.16 2.62
N ARG A 722 -22.21 -4.14 1.30
CA ARG A 722 -23.36 -3.51 0.62
C ARG A 722 -24.58 -4.43 0.55
N ASN A 723 -24.47 -5.68 0.97
CA ASN A 723 -25.58 -6.63 0.91
C ASN A 723 -26.71 -6.19 1.85
N ALA A 724 -27.94 -6.29 1.35
CA ALA A 724 -29.14 -5.99 2.11
C ALA A 724 -29.70 -7.21 2.86
N GLU A 725 -29.24 -8.41 2.48
CA GLU A 725 -29.71 -9.71 2.95
C GLU A 725 -28.49 -10.65 3.09
N THR A 726 -28.63 -11.70 3.90
CA THR A 726 -27.61 -12.73 4.06
C THR A 726 -27.32 -13.43 2.73
N SER A 727 -26.05 -13.43 2.32
CA SER A 727 -25.59 -14.06 1.07
C SER A 727 -25.24 -15.52 1.27
N HIS A 728 -25.94 -16.41 0.56
CA HIS A 728 -25.62 -17.83 0.51
C HIS A 728 -24.67 -18.14 -0.64
N TRP A 729 -23.71 -19.02 -0.40
CA TRP A 729 -22.68 -19.36 -1.38
C TRP A 729 -22.31 -20.83 -1.35
N VAL A 730 -21.84 -21.33 -2.49
CA VAL A 730 -21.23 -22.65 -2.67
C VAL A 730 -19.96 -22.47 -3.48
N MET A 731 -18.83 -22.92 -2.95
CA MET A 731 -17.53 -22.92 -3.64
C MET A 731 -17.08 -24.35 -3.90
N ARG A 732 -16.81 -24.68 -5.15
CA ARG A 732 -16.22 -25.95 -5.58
C ARG A 732 -14.76 -25.73 -5.93
N VAL A 733 -13.86 -26.43 -5.25
CA VAL A 733 -12.42 -26.42 -5.54
C VAL A 733 -12.05 -27.79 -6.11
N THR A 734 -11.44 -27.82 -7.29
CA THR A 734 -11.04 -29.03 -7.99
C THR A 734 -9.59 -28.95 -8.44
N PHE A 735 -8.79 -29.96 -8.08
CA PHE A 735 -7.43 -30.08 -8.59
C PHE A 735 -7.35 -31.01 -9.80
N HIS A 736 -6.50 -30.62 -10.74
CA HIS A 736 -6.18 -31.35 -11.94
C HIS A 736 -4.67 -31.63 -12.02
N ALA A 737 -4.28 -32.75 -12.62
CA ALA A 737 -2.91 -33.20 -12.81
C ALA A 737 -2.74 -33.71 -14.26
N VAL A 738 -2.53 -32.78 -15.18
CA VAL A 738 -2.26 -32.99 -16.60
C VAL A 738 -0.82 -32.59 -16.87
N GLN A 739 0.05 -33.58 -17.04
CA GLN A 739 1.45 -33.35 -17.36
C GLN A 739 1.60 -33.18 -18.88
N ILE A 740 2.13 -32.02 -19.30
CA ILE A 740 2.55 -31.72 -20.68
C ILE A 740 4.05 -31.39 -20.71
N PRO A 741 4.70 -31.40 -21.88
CA PRO A 741 6.09 -30.94 -21.98
C PRO A 741 6.22 -29.47 -21.59
N SER A 742 7.32 -29.08 -20.96
CA SER A 742 7.62 -27.67 -20.65
C SER A 742 7.85 -26.81 -21.89
N VAL A 743 8.20 -27.44 -23.01
CA VAL A 743 8.35 -26.81 -24.33
C VAL A 743 7.82 -27.77 -25.40
N VAL A 744 7.01 -27.26 -26.32
CA VAL A 744 6.59 -27.98 -27.52
C VAL A 744 7.48 -27.57 -28.69
N ARG A 745 8.08 -28.54 -29.37
CA ARG A 745 8.90 -28.27 -30.55
C ARG A 745 8.08 -28.49 -31.82
N TYR A 746 8.16 -27.54 -32.75
CA TYR A 746 7.53 -27.67 -34.07
C TYR A 746 8.58 -27.71 -35.18
N GLN A 747 8.21 -28.32 -36.30
CA GLN A 747 8.99 -28.38 -37.52
C GLN A 747 8.19 -27.74 -38.64
N VAL A 748 8.90 -27.17 -39.61
CA VAL A 748 8.30 -26.68 -40.86
C VAL A 748 8.97 -27.48 -41.97
N PRO A 749 8.32 -28.55 -42.47
CA PRO A 749 8.86 -29.32 -43.60
C PRO A 749 9.09 -28.40 -44.81
N ASP A 750 10.02 -28.74 -45.70
CA ASP A 750 10.31 -27.94 -46.90
C ASP A 750 9.03 -27.63 -47.70
N GLY A 751 8.70 -26.33 -47.81
CA GLY A 751 7.48 -25.85 -48.47
C GLY A 751 6.16 -26.18 -47.75
N GLY A 752 6.21 -26.72 -46.54
CA GLY A 752 5.07 -27.16 -45.73
C GLY A 752 4.63 -26.18 -44.64
N LEU A 753 3.56 -26.55 -43.94
CA LEU A 753 3.04 -25.80 -42.79
C LEU A 753 3.59 -26.36 -41.47
N PRO A 754 3.64 -25.55 -40.39
CA PRO A 754 4.12 -25.99 -39.08
C PRO A 754 3.39 -27.24 -38.57
N ARG A 755 4.16 -28.21 -38.07
CA ARG A 755 3.67 -29.42 -37.39
C ARG A 755 4.41 -29.64 -36.08
N ALA A 756 3.72 -30.13 -35.06
CA ALA A 756 4.31 -30.47 -33.77
C ALA A 756 3.67 -31.73 -33.21
N ALA A 757 4.37 -32.39 -32.30
CA ALA A 757 3.80 -33.47 -31.51
C ALA A 757 4.08 -33.18 -30.03
N LEU A 758 3.13 -33.54 -29.16
CA LEU A 758 3.35 -33.46 -27.72
C LEU A 758 2.74 -34.66 -27.01
N THR A 759 3.35 -35.04 -25.90
CA THR A 759 2.89 -36.15 -25.07
C THR A 759 2.17 -35.59 -23.85
N VAL A 760 0.88 -35.89 -23.73
CA VAL A 760 0.07 -35.57 -22.55
C VAL A 760 -0.02 -36.80 -21.67
N THR A 761 0.31 -36.66 -20.39
CA THR A 761 0.09 -37.72 -19.40
C THR A 761 -0.89 -37.22 -18.35
N SER A 762 -2.03 -37.89 -18.26
CA SER A 762 -2.93 -37.72 -17.14
C SER A 762 -2.32 -38.40 -15.91
N ARG A 763 -2.18 -37.69 -14.80
CA ARG A 763 -1.84 -38.28 -13.48
C ARG A 763 -3.08 -38.55 -12.64
N PHE A 764 -4.23 -38.69 -13.32
CA PHE A 764 -5.49 -39.02 -12.71
C PHE A 764 -5.59 -40.52 -12.41
N ASP A 765 -6.47 -40.91 -11.48
CA ASP A 765 -7.02 -42.25 -11.24
C ASP A 765 -8.26 -42.57 -12.10
N GLU A 766 -8.82 -41.57 -12.80
CA GLU A 766 -9.96 -41.71 -13.70
C GLU A 766 -9.59 -41.35 -15.14
N ARG A 767 -10.30 -41.93 -16.11
CA ARG A 767 -10.09 -41.60 -17.52
C ARG A 767 -10.70 -40.24 -17.85
N PHE A 768 -9.96 -39.40 -18.57
CA PHE A 768 -10.53 -38.24 -19.25
C PHE A 768 -11.03 -38.63 -20.64
N ARG A 769 -12.17 -38.06 -21.05
CA ARG A 769 -12.72 -38.18 -22.40
C ARG A 769 -13.27 -36.82 -22.83
N GLY A 770 -12.81 -36.31 -23.96
CA GLY A 770 -13.24 -35.00 -24.43
C GLY A 770 -12.49 -34.50 -25.67
N LYS A 771 -12.41 -33.18 -25.82
CA LYS A 771 -11.70 -32.50 -26.91
C LYS A 771 -10.55 -31.67 -26.36
N VAL A 772 -9.57 -31.40 -27.20
CA VAL A 772 -8.46 -30.50 -26.88
C VAL A 772 -8.38 -29.47 -27.99
N ASP A 773 -8.57 -28.21 -27.64
CA ASP A 773 -8.31 -27.09 -28.55
C ASP A 773 -6.87 -26.62 -28.34
N ALA A 774 -6.15 -26.35 -29.42
CA ALA A 774 -4.80 -25.80 -29.38
C ALA A 774 -4.76 -24.51 -30.19
N VAL A 775 -4.32 -23.41 -29.58
CA VAL A 775 -4.27 -22.10 -30.22
C VAL A 775 -2.92 -21.44 -29.97
N VAL A 776 -2.26 -20.96 -31.03
CA VAL A 776 -1.11 -20.07 -30.91
C VAL A 776 -1.63 -18.64 -30.77
N ASP A 777 -1.50 -18.08 -29.57
CA ASP A 777 -2.20 -16.85 -29.18
C ASP A 777 -1.28 -15.65 -28.93
N ALA A 778 0.01 -15.86 -28.69
CA ALA A 778 0.96 -14.78 -28.43
C ALA A 778 2.38 -15.09 -28.91
N ALA A 779 3.20 -14.05 -29.01
CA ALA A 779 4.66 -14.15 -29.00
C ALA A 779 5.16 -13.70 -27.62
N VAL A 780 6.11 -14.45 -27.05
CA VAL A 780 6.61 -14.22 -25.70
C VAL A 780 8.13 -14.12 -25.69
N ARG A 781 8.66 -13.17 -24.95
CA ARG A 781 10.09 -13.04 -24.63
C ARG A 781 10.25 -12.87 -23.12
N VAL A 782 11.26 -13.53 -22.56
CA VAL A 782 11.67 -13.33 -21.16
C VAL A 782 13.13 -12.96 -21.16
N ARG A 783 13.49 -11.90 -20.44
CA ARG A 783 14.88 -11.43 -20.30
C ARG A 783 15.10 -10.73 -18.96
N PRO A 784 16.27 -10.88 -18.33
CA PRO A 784 16.65 -10.04 -17.21
C PRO A 784 16.96 -8.62 -17.71
N VAL A 785 16.71 -7.64 -16.86
CA VAL A 785 17.06 -6.23 -17.06
C VAL A 785 17.85 -5.77 -15.85
N GLU A 786 19.07 -5.28 -16.09
CA GLU A 786 19.94 -4.72 -15.07
C GLU A 786 19.79 -3.20 -15.01
N VAL A 787 19.74 -2.65 -13.80
CA VAL A 787 19.52 -1.23 -13.54
C VAL A 787 20.68 -0.67 -12.72
N THR A 788 21.33 0.35 -13.27
CA THR A 788 22.54 0.97 -12.70
C THR A 788 22.24 2.16 -11.78
N GLY A 789 21.03 2.71 -11.83
CA GLY A 789 20.56 3.82 -11.00
C GLY A 789 19.11 3.65 -10.55
N SER A 790 18.45 4.75 -10.19
CA SER A 790 17.05 4.73 -9.78
C SER A 790 16.05 4.53 -10.92
N GLU A 791 16.47 4.65 -12.18
CA GLU A 791 15.59 4.54 -13.34
C GLU A 791 16.11 3.51 -14.36
N ALA A 792 15.19 2.73 -14.94
CA ALA A 792 15.43 1.87 -16.10
C ALA A 792 14.56 2.31 -17.29
N ARG A 793 15.11 2.26 -18.51
CA ARG A 793 14.37 2.54 -19.74
C ARG A 793 14.61 1.45 -20.77
N GLU A 794 13.55 0.73 -21.10
CA GLU A 794 13.57 -0.40 -22.03
C GLU A 794 12.72 -0.10 -23.26
N THR A 795 13.26 -0.36 -24.45
CA THR A 795 12.49 -0.22 -25.69
C THR A 795 11.64 -1.46 -25.93
N ILE A 796 10.33 -1.27 -26.09
CA ILE A 796 9.38 -2.32 -26.47
C ILE A 796 8.91 -2.05 -27.91
N THR A 797 9.15 -3.01 -28.79
CA THR A 797 8.78 -2.92 -30.21
C THR A 797 7.56 -3.79 -30.49
N VAL A 798 6.45 -3.17 -30.88
CA VAL A 798 5.21 -3.86 -31.22
C VAL A 798 5.13 -4.04 -32.73
N GLY A 799 5.11 -5.30 -33.19
CA GLY A 799 5.00 -5.65 -34.61
C GLY A 799 3.56 -5.69 -35.12
N PRO A 800 3.36 -5.80 -36.45
CA PRO A 800 2.03 -5.94 -37.03
C PRO A 800 1.31 -7.20 -36.53
N GLY A 801 -0.01 -7.10 -36.31
CA GLY A 801 -0.84 -8.21 -35.83
C GLY A 801 -0.87 -8.40 -34.32
N THR A 802 -0.24 -7.51 -33.56
CA THR A 802 -0.40 -7.39 -32.10
C THR A 802 -1.27 -6.18 -31.79
N ASP A 803 -2.32 -6.36 -30.98
CA ASP A 803 -3.23 -5.30 -30.53
C ASP A 803 -3.27 -5.17 -29.00
N GLN A 804 -2.68 -6.13 -28.29
CA GLN A 804 -2.62 -6.19 -26.84
C GLN A 804 -1.23 -6.62 -26.39
N LEU A 805 -0.66 -5.88 -25.45
CA LEU A 805 0.62 -6.16 -24.81
C LEU A 805 0.38 -6.40 -23.32
N THR A 806 0.91 -7.51 -22.80
CA THR A 806 1.03 -7.76 -21.36
C THR A 806 2.53 -7.77 -21.01
N LEU A 807 2.95 -6.93 -20.07
CA LEU A 807 4.29 -6.92 -19.50
C LEU A 807 4.19 -7.43 -18.06
N LEU A 808 4.88 -8.53 -17.75
CA LEU A 808 5.02 -9.04 -16.39
C LEU A 808 6.46 -8.80 -15.93
N LEU A 809 6.61 -8.08 -14.84
CA LEU A 809 7.89 -7.71 -14.24
C LEU A 809 8.02 -8.41 -12.88
N THR A 810 9.19 -8.97 -12.59
CA THR A 810 9.44 -9.70 -11.33
C THR A 810 10.75 -9.26 -10.69
N LEU A 811 10.70 -8.87 -9.43
CA LEU A 811 11.86 -8.56 -8.59
C LEU A 811 12.21 -9.74 -7.67
N ALA A 812 13.48 -9.88 -7.29
CA ALA A 812 13.86 -10.71 -6.15
C ALA A 812 13.27 -10.14 -4.85
N LYS A 813 12.96 -11.00 -3.86
CA LYS A 813 12.35 -10.56 -2.59
C LYS A 813 13.25 -9.54 -1.87
N GLU A 814 14.55 -9.83 -1.81
CA GLU A 814 15.56 -8.98 -1.18
C GLU A 814 15.70 -7.62 -1.88
N THR A 815 15.54 -7.61 -3.21
CA THR A 815 15.55 -6.37 -4.00
C THR A 815 14.31 -5.54 -3.69
N TYR A 816 13.12 -6.15 -3.71
CA TYR A 816 11.85 -5.46 -3.43
C TYR A 816 11.85 -4.82 -2.04
N ASN A 817 12.36 -5.51 -1.03
CA ASN A 817 12.42 -5.03 0.36
C ASN A 817 13.28 -3.78 0.59
N ARG A 818 14.09 -3.36 -0.38
CA ARG A 818 14.87 -2.10 -0.32
C ARG A 818 14.03 -0.90 -0.74
N PHE A 819 12.94 -1.15 -1.46
CA PHE A 819 12.10 -0.12 -2.06
C PHE A 819 10.94 0.30 -1.17
N THR A 820 10.62 1.59 -1.23
CA THR A 820 9.39 2.18 -0.71
C THR A 820 8.32 2.30 -1.78
N ASP A 821 8.74 2.33 -3.04
CA ASP A 821 7.87 2.23 -4.22
C ASP A 821 8.70 1.84 -5.46
N VAL A 822 8.03 1.33 -6.50
CA VAL A 822 8.61 1.14 -7.83
C VAL A 822 7.54 1.46 -8.87
N ALA A 823 7.61 2.65 -9.45
CA ALA A 823 6.69 3.10 -10.49
C ALA A 823 7.07 2.48 -11.84
N VAL A 824 6.06 2.12 -12.65
CA VAL A 824 6.23 1.51 -13.97
C VAL A 824 5.32 2.20 -14.98
N ASP A 825 5.90 2.79 -16.02
CA ASP A 825 5.16 3.44 -17.10
C ASP A 825 5.49 2.78 -18.44
N LEU A 826 4.47 2.58 -19.28
CA LEU A 826 4.62 2.32 -20.70
C LEU A 826 4.29 3.61 -21.46
N LEU A 827 5.30 4.23 -22.05
CA LEU A 827 5.19 5.51 -22.76
C LEU A 827 5.14 5.31 -24.28
N ASP A 828 4.34 6.11 -24.96
CA ASP A 828 4.38 6.23 -26.43
C ASP A 828 5.56 7.10 -26.92
N GLU A 829 5.67 7.31 -28.23
CA GLU A 829 6.75 8.12 -28.84
C GLU A 829 6.71 9.61 -28.44
N SER A 830 5.58 10.12 -27.95
CA SER A 830 5.46 11.49 -27.43
C SER A 830 5.91 11.61 -25.98
N GLY A 831 6.16 10.48 -25.30
CA GLY A 831 6.47 10.44 -23.87
C GLY A 831 5.23 10.38 -22.97
N LYS A 832 4.03 10.31 -23.56
CA LYS A 832 2.78 10.14 -22.81
C LYS A 832 2.60 8.69 -22.38
N ALA A 833 2.17 8.47 -21.15
CA ALA A 833 1.87 7.13 -20.67
C ALA A 833 0.60 6.55 -21.33
N VAL A 834 0.72 5.36 -21.91
CA VAL A 834 -0.39 4.55 -22.44
C VAL A 834 -0.85 3.46 -21.47
N ALA A 835 0.02 3.09 -20.53
CA ALA A 835 -0.31 2.30 -19.35
C ALA A 835 0.65 2.69 -18.21
N GLN A 836 0.16 2.65 -16.97
CA GLN A 836 0.93 2.95 -15.77
C GLN A 836 0.58 1.94 -14.69
N GLY A 837 1.51 1.71 -13.78
CA GLY A 837 1.33 0.85 -12.63
C GLY A 837 2.52 0.90 -11.70
N GLY A 838 2.54 0.00 -10.74
CA GLY A 838 3.60 -0.08 -9.74
C GLY A 838 3.62 -1.45 -9.09
N PHE A 839 4.73 -1.75 -8.41
CA PHE A 839 4.90 -3.01 -7.72
C PHE A 839 4.19 -2.99 -6.35
N GLY A 840 2.95 -3.50 -6.31
CA GLY A 840 2.24 -3.76 -5.04
C GLY A 840 2.79 -4.96 -4.26
N THR A 841 3.47 -5.87 -4.96
CA THR A 841 4.28 -6.98 -4.42
C THR A 841 5.56 -7.06 -5.25
N ARG A 842 6.40 -8.11 -5.14
CA ARG A 842 7.54 -8.28 -6.07
C ARG A 842 7.15 -8.48 -7.54
N PHE A 843 5.86 -8.54 -7.85
CA PHE A 843 5.33 -8.68 -9.21
C PHE A 843 4.57 -7.41 -9.62
N CYS A 844 4.75 -7.01 -10.89
CA CYS A 844 3.96 -5.97 -11.52
C CYS A 844 3.47 -6.47 -12.88
N THR A 845 2.20 -6.24 -13.19
CA THR A 845 1.62 -6.55 -14.51
C THR A 845 1.07 -5.27 -15.13
N LEU A 846 1.51 -4.95 -16.35
CA LEU A 846 0.91 -3.91 -17.18
C LEU A 846 0.23 -4.53 -18.39
N GLU A 847 -1.03 -4.15 -18.61
CA GLU A 847 -1.76 -4.50 -19.83
C GLU A 847 -2.08 -3.22 -20.61
N ALA A 848 -1.82 -3.22 -21.91
CA ALA A 848 -2.06 -2.07 -22.77
C ALA A 848 -2.61 -2.50 -24.13
N ALA A 849 -3.63 -1.78 -24.60
CA ALA A 849 -3.99 -1.78 -26.00
C ALA A 849 -2.92 -1.03 -26.79
N VAL A 850 -2.35 -1.66 -27.82
CA VAL A 850 -1.18 -1.12 -28.55
C VAL A 850 -1.39 -1.17 -30.05
N SER A 851 -0.72 -0.27 -30.75
CA SER A 851 -0.58 -0.29 -32.20
C SER A 851 0.85 -0.67 -32.59
N PRO A 852 1.11 -1.10 -33.83
CA PRO A 852 2.47 -1.32 -34.30
C PRO A 852 3.30 -0.03 -34.16
N GLY A 853 4.45 -0.11 -33.49
CA GLY A 853 5.24 1.06 -33.14
C GLY A 853 6.27 0.77 -32.05
N ARG A 854 6.97 1.83 -31.62
CA ARG A 854 7.92 1.78 -30.50
C ARG A 854 7.30 2.41 -29.25
N TYR A 855 7.53 1.75 -28.13
CA TYR A 855 7.14 2.19 -26.80
C TYR A 855 8.35 2.17 -25.87
N THR A 856 8.33 2.99 -24.82
CA THR A 856 9.35 2.99 -23.78
C THR A 856 8.75 2.49 -22.47
N LEU A 857 9.23 1.35 -21.98
CA LEU A 857 8.98 0.91 -20.62
C LEU A 857 9.95 1.65 -19.69
N ARG A 858 9.43 2.54 -18.85
CA ARG A 858 10.17 3.27 -17.82
C ARG A 858 9.87 2.65 -16.45
N LEU A 859 10.90 2.37 -15.67
CA LEU A 859 10.76 2.01 -14.26
C LEU A 859 11.50 3.04 -13.41
N THR A 860 10.89 3.48 -12.31
CA THR A 860 11.50 4.37 -11.32
C THR A 860 11.45 3.70 -9.95
N GLY A 861 12.60 3.20 -9.48
CA GLY A 861 12.75 2.56 -8.18
C GLY A 861 13.04 3.57 -7.06
N ALA A 862 12.13 3.67 -6.10
CA ALA A 862 12.23 4.56 -4.95
C ALA A 862 12.76 3.83 -3.72
N ALA A 863 14.08 3.67 -3.62
CA ALA A 863 14.71 2.99 -2.48
C ALA A 863 14.54 3.79 -1.18
N ALA A 864 14.42 3.10 -0.04
CA ALA A 864 14.38 3.75 1.27
C ALA A 864 15.65 4.58 1.51
N ARG A 865 16.81 4.06 1.10
CA ARG A 865 18.11 4.75 1.15
C ARG A 865 18.61 5.04 -0.26
N THR A 866 19.12 6.25 -0.49
CA THR A 866 19.48 6.69 -1.85
C THR A 866 20.64 5.88 -2.44
N GLU A 867 21.56 5.38 -1.61
CA GLU A 867 22.64 4.49 -2.02
C GLU A 867 22.15 3.13 -2.53
N ASP A 868 20.95 2.70 -2.12
CA ASP A 868 20.36 1.41 -2.47
C ASP A 868 19.72 1.39 -3.87
N THR A 869 19.70 2.51 -4.58
CA THR A 869 19.24 2.55 -5.98
C THR A 869 20.27 2.02 -6.96
N ARG A 870 21.46 1.60 -6.53
CA ARG A 870 22.52 1.08 -7.42
C ARG A 870 22.52 -0.44 -7.44
N GLY A 871 22.61 -1.02 -8.64
CA GLY A 871 22.83 -2.45 -8.82
C GLY A 871 21.63 -3.29 -8.40
N TRP A 872 20.53 -3.18 -9.16
CA TRP A 872 19.35 -4.02 -9.02
C TRP A 872 18.86 -4.46 -10.40
N GLY A 873 18.01 -5.47 -10.45
CA GLY A 873 17.48 -5.97 -11.71
C GLY A 873 16.14 -6.66 -11.53
N PHE A 874 15.46 -6.87 -12.65
CA PHE A 874 14.17 -7.53 -12.71
C PHE A 874 14.08 -8.44 -13.93
N ASP A 875 13.25 -9.47 -13.85
CA ASP A 875 12.89 -10.26 -15.01
C ASP A 875 11.71 -9.60 -15.72
N LEU A 876 11.87 -9.35 -17.03
CA LEU A 876 10.84 -8.81 -17.91
C LEU A 876 10.30 -9.90 -18.83
N ARG A 877 9.01 -10.21 -18.69
CA ARG A 877 8.26 -11.09 -19.60
C ARG A 877 7.32 -10.25 -20.45
N GLU A 878 7.61 -10.19 -21.73
CA GLU A 878 6.81 -9.50 -22.76
C GLU A 878 5.88 -10.51 -23.43
N ILE A 879 4.57 -10.25 -23.42
CA ILE A 879 3.55 -11.10 -24.07
C ILE A 879 2.79 -10.24 -25.09
N HIS A 880 3.11 -10.45 -26.37
CA HIS A 880 2.48 -9.77 -27.50
C HIS A 880 1.33 -10.65 -27.99
N ARG A 881 0.09 -10.33 -27.59
CA ARG A 881 -1.09 -11.12 -27.96
C ARG A 881 -1.49 -10.82 -29.40
N ARG A 882 -1.81 -11.88 -30.14
CA ARG A 882 -2.21 -11.78 -31.55
C ARG A 882 -3.66 -11.29 -31.64
N ALA A 883 -3.88 -10.29 -32.50
CA ALA A 883 -5.23 -9.86 -32.87
C ALA A 883 -6.05 -10.99 -33.51
N ALA A 884 -5.37 -11.91 -34.21
CA ALA A 884 -5.95 -13.13 -34.78
C ALA A 884 -5.15 -14.37 -34.32
N PRO A 885 -5.58 -15.07 -33.27
CA PRO A 885 -4.96 -16.32 -32.82
C PRO A 885 -5.05 -17.42 -33.89
N ILE A 886 -4.03 -18.28 -33.97
CA ILE A 886 -3.97 -19.37 -34.96
C ILE A 886 -4.46 -20.67 -34.31
N ALA A 887 -5.63 -21.14 -34.71
CA ALA A 887 -6.15 -22.44 -34.27
C ALA A 887 -5.39 -23.59 -34.96
N LEU A 888 -4.89 -24.53 -34.17
CA LEU A 888 -4.22 -25.74 -34.64
C LEU A 888 -5.21 -26.91 -34.68
N SER A 889 -5.06 -27.77 -35.68
CA SER A 889 -5.76 -29.06 -35.68
C SER A 889 -5.07 -30.02 -34.72
N VAL A 890 -5.84 -30.65 -33.85
CA VAL A 890 -5.35 -31.63 -32.86
C VAL A 890 -5.85 -33.01 -33.25
N GLU A 891 -4.93 -33.92 -33.57
CA GLU A 891 -5.23 -35.30 -33.96
C GLU A 891 -4.82 -36.26 -32.83
N PRO A 892 -5.78 -36.86 -32.09
CA PRO A 892 -5.50 -37.87 -31.10
C PRO A 892 -5.35 -39.27 -31.73
N PRO A 893 -4.71 -40.23 -31.02
CA PRO A 893 -4.52 -41.59 -31.51
C PRO A 893 -5.83 -42.35 -31.79
N SER A 894 -6.90 -41.98 -31.08
CA SER A 894 -8.20 -42.67 -31.07
C SER A 894 -9.26 -42.08 -32.02
N GLY A 895 -8.91 -41.14 -32.90
CA GLY A 895 -9.85 -40.55 -33.87
C GLY A 895 -10.35 -39.15 -33.48
N SER A 896 -11.65 -38.97 -33.23
CA SER A 896 -12.26 -37.63 -33.05
C SER A 896 -12.27 -37.10 -31.60
N GLU A 897 -11.94 -37.94 -30.62
CA GLU A 897 -11.92 -37.59 -29.19
C GLU A 897 -10.57 -37.93 -28.56
N VAL A 898 -10.15 -37.10 -27.61
CA VAL A 898 -8.97 -37.33 -26.77
C VAL A 898 -9.40 -38.16 -25.56
N ILE A 899 -8.79 -39.34 -25.41
CA ILE A 899 -8.94 -40.19 -24.23
C ILE A 899 -7.59 -40.23 -23.51
N LEU A 900 -7.56 -39.76 -22.26
CA LEU A 900 -6.36 -39.87 -21.42
C LEU A 900 -6.63 -40.91 -20.33
N TYR A 901 -5.89 -42.00 -20.37
CA TYR A 901 -5.90 -43.00 -19.30
C TYR A 901 -4.93 -42.60 -18.18
N PRO A 902 -5.27 -42.90 -16.91
CA PRO A 902 -4.38 -42.79 -15.76
C PRO A 902 -2.95 -43.25 -16.03
N SER A 903 -1.98 -42.35 -15.88
CA SER A 903 -0.54 -42.58 -16.04
C SER A 903 -0.10 -43.13 -17.40
N VAL A 904 -0.96 -43.12 -18.43
CA VAL A 904 -0.62 -43.56 -19.78
C VAL A 904 -0.27 -42.34 -20.63
N PRO A 905 0.99 -42.24 -21.12
CA PRO A 905 1.37 -41.17 -22.03
C PRO A 905 0.58 -41.25 -23.34
N THR A 906 -0.08 -40.16 -23.72
CA THR A 906 -0.89 -40.04 -24.94
C THR A 906 -0.26 -38.99 -25.85
N ARG A 907 0.12 -39.40 -27.06
CA ARG A 907 0.72 -38.50 -28.05
C ARG A 907 -0.37 -37.80 -28.86
N LEU A 908 -0.32 -36.47 -28.93
CA LEU A 908 -1.18 -35.64 -29.76
C LEU A 908 -0.35 -35.05 -30.91
N GLU A 909 -0.86 -35.18 -32.13
CA GLU A 909 -0.28 -34.53 -33.31
C GLU A 909 -0.98 -33.19 -33.56
N LEU A 910 -0.20 -32.16 -33.85
CA LEU A 910 -0.67 -30.80 -34.08
C LEU A 910 -0.27 -30.34 -35.48
N SER A 911 -1.20 -29.76 -36.22
CA SER A 911 -0.92 -29.12 -37.51
C SER A 911 -1.52 -27.72 -37.60
N SER A 912 -0.73 -26.78 -38.13
CA SER A 912 -1.17 -25.41 -38.37
C SER A 912 -1.80 -25.28 -39.75
N PRO A 913 -2.92 -24.55 -39.91
CA PRO A 913 -3.50 -24.23 -41.22
C PRO A 913 -2.75 -23.11 -41.96
N THR A 914 -1.88 -22.37 -41.28
CA THR A 914 -1.12 -21.24 -41.83
C THR A 914 0.35 -21.28 -41.39
N ALA A 915 1.22 -20.57 -42.12
CA ALA A 915 2.59 -20.38 -41.68
C ALA A 915 2.64 -19.58 -40.37
N PHE A 916 3.63 -19.86 -39.53
CA PHE A 916 3.95 -18.99 -38.40
C PHE A 916 4.86 -17.87 -38.85
N ALA A 917 4.58 -16.65 -38.41
CA ALA A 917 5.48 -15.52 -38.63
C ALA A 917 6.84 -15.81 -37.98
N GLU A 918 7.92 -15.37 -38.63
CA GLU A 918 9.23 -15.31 -37.99
C GLU A 918 9.17 -14.29 -36.85
N LEU A 919 9.70 -14.69 -35.70
CA LEU A 919 9.74 -13.85 -34.51
C LEU A 919 11.14 -13.25 -34.36
N PRO A 920 11.27 -12.03 -33.81
CA PRO A 920 12.58 -11.46 -33.48
C PRO A 920 13.35 -12.35 -32.50
N ASP A 921 14.67 -12.14 -32.42
CA ASP A 921 15.53 -12.88 -31.50
C ASP A 921 15.04 -12.80 -30.04
N GLY A 922 15.08 -13.95 -29.36
CA GLY A 922 14.61 -14.11 -27.98
C GLY A 922 13.10 -14.35 -27.83
N PHE A 923 12.30 -14.16 -28.88
CA PHE A 923 10.87 -14.48 -28.85
C PHE A 923 10.60 -15.94 -29.23
N HIS A 924 9.55 -16.50 -28.62
CA HIS A 924 8.97 -17.79 -28.97
C HIS A 924 7.44 -17.66 -29.07
N HIS A 925 6.79 -18.57 -29.81
CA HIS A 925 5.33 -18.59 -29.87
C HIS A 925 4.78 -19.18 -28.58
N ARG A 926 3.64 -18.66 -28.08
CA ARG A 926 2.89 -19.28 -26.97
C ARG A 926 1.71 -20.04 -27.54
N MET A 927 1.57 -21.29 -27.13
CA MET A 927 0.38 -22.10 -27.40
C MET A 927 -0.42 -22.29 -26.13
N THR A 928 -1.73 -22.13 -26.26
CA THR A 928 -2.70 -22.42 -25.22
C THR A 928 -3.47 -23.69 -25.58
N LEU A 929 -3.40 -24.70 -24.72
CA LEU A 929 -4.17 -25.94 -24.79
C LEU A 929 -5.39 -25.84 -23.88
N THR A 930 -6.59 -26.05 -24.42
CA THR A 930 -7.83 -26.09 -23.65
C THR A 930 -8.45 -27.48 -23.76
N PHE A 931 -8.39 -28.25 -22.68
CA PHE A 931 -9.08 -29.53 -22.55
C PHE A 931 -10.54 -29.24 -22.21
N ARG A 932 -11.46 -29.86 -22.95
CA ARG A 932 -12.91 -29.72 -22.75
C ARG A 932 -13.55 -31.08 -22.56
N THR A 933 -14.55 -31.17 -21.70
CA THR A 933 -15.36 -32.38 -21.55
C THR A 933 -16.15 -32.66 -22.83
N VAL A 934 -16.79 -33.83 -22.93
CA VAL A 934 -17.69 -34.15 -24.05
C VAL A 934 -18.84 -33.14 -24.18
N ALA A 935 -19.28 -32.54 -23.07
CA ALA A 935 -20.30 -31.50 -23.06
C ALA A 935 -19.80 -30.13 -23.58
N GLY A 936 -18.48 -29.97 -23.77
CA GLY A 936 -17.85 -28.74 -24.24
C GLY A 936 -17.34 -27.83 -23.12
N ASP A 937 -17.61 -28.19 -21.86
CA ASP A 937 -17.18 -27.41 -20.69
C ASP A 937 -15.66 -27.37 -20.60
N PRO A 938 -15.05 -26.19 -20.37
CA PRO A 938 -13.63 -26.08 -20.08
C PRO A 938 -13.27 -26.95 -18.87
N TRP A 939 -12.26 -27.79 -19.02
CA TRP A 939 -11.76 -28.65 -17.95
C TRP A 939 -10.44 -28.13 -17.40
N VAL A 940 -9.44 -27.94 -18.28
CA VAL A 940 -8.12 -27.41 -17.94
C VAL A 940 -7.61 -26.56 -19.10
N LYS A 941 -6.95 -25.44 -18.77
CA LYS A 941 -6.26 -24.58 -19.74
C LYS A 941 -4.79 -24.49 -19.36
N LEU A 942 -3.89 -24.81 -20.29
CA LEU A 942 -2.44 -24.80 -20.09
C LEU A 942 -1.76 -23.98 -21.18
N ALA A 943 -0.90 -23.04 -20.79
CA ALA A 943 -0.03 -22.33 -21.71
C ALA A 943 1.33 -23.03 -21.79
N VAL A 944 1.89 -23.15 -23.00
CA VAL A 944 3.19 -23.78 -23.23
C VAL A 944 3.98 -23.04 -24.33
N PRO A 945 5.29 -22.81 -24.12
CA PRO A 945 6.19 -22.32 -25.15
C PRO A 945 6.26 -23.24 -26.37
N MET A 946 6.28 -22.66 -27.57
CA MET A 946 6.51 -23.34 -28.84
C MET A 946 7.80 -22.83 -29.49
N HIS A 947 8.75 -23.74 -29.70
CA HIS A 947 10.04 -23.44 -30.33
C HIS A 947 10.19 -24.19 -31.65
N ARG A 948 10.73 -23.50 -32.67
CA ARG A 948 11.12 -24.17 -33.91
C ARG A 948 12.29 -25.10 -33.61
N THR A 949 12.24 -26.33 -34.12
CA THR A 949 13.39 -27.23 -34.13
C THR A 949 14.42 -26.61 -35.06
N ARG A 950 15.62 -26.31 -34.54
CA ARG A 950 16.77 -25.99 -35.41
C ARG A 950 17.26 -27.33 -35.95
N ASP A 951 17.34 -27.43 -37.28
CA ASP A 951 17.94 -28.59 -37.95
C ASP A 951 19.41 -28.77 -37.54
#